data_AF-A0A2R7UKF7-F1
#
_entry.id   AF-A0A2R7UKF7-F1
#
_cell.length_a   1.000
_cell.length_b   1.000
_cell.length_c   1.000
_cell.angle_alpha   90.00
_cell.angle_beta   90.00
_cell.angle_gamma   90.00
#
_symmetry.space_group_name_H-M   'P 1'
#
loop_
_entity.id
_entity.type
_entity.pdbx_description
1 polymer ?
#
loop_
_entity_poly.entity_id
_entity_poly.type
_entity_poly.pdbx_seq_one_letter_code
_entity_poly.pdbx_strand_id
1 'polypeptide(L)'
;MHYYRQAGIACLALEALEAHSPGAVCSARLSQALQQVATPLVNLALDADFVQAPALDSAADCLSANPLALGAQGYALGYVPGNGQVAYYKLGHAFPAQEGEGASARIRAHALANQPAWRAVVRVERLRSVLKDLPEDLDFASWRVALSLALLADGAIIQLDQTDVICELAPRTLSPVAREEQLVRTVRLLRAWDAERDGTCTDDAGFVVLNRLVRGSYDAGEPPLLFTSRWTSVIADPDRQFEPRQYIEMPYYQRGLFQRLAQLEFLCHGWPTGQEHRHALEGTWVRQRELLEVHPNDTKESLQQRYWQALALGLFSRDVCQRLLATLEDEVQAEKVRELSAWLERLDSLPCQDVPGWLATTASGRLLQVLADATPASAVRQRVLAQLAKRPGPQIGFVVADLQDDDLALQATFDSLLAAGLRNFKLVVLKAGKPPAITTARDTLHFVQVEPGNWVSHLNHALRQLPSEWVMLLQAGDILAGGGLLRLQLELGESPACDAICADEIQRDEEGRLLGIMRPGSDLDLLRSQPALMSRHWLLRRQAVLDLGCFDSRFGHALEYDLLLRLVEERGLGGMAHMDEYLVIGGQASEPMRSEAVDILDRHLKRLGYQAQVSDQGAAGLAIDFRHNSTPLVSILMVHEGDRSALERSLTSLFQRTRYPRYEIVLICTQEQHGLLSDALRSFAGRLRLVAAEVGENLFNQAARHARGEYLLLLSERCQVISPAWIEAMLNQAQRPEVGVVGARLVGMDGSLAHAGYDLLAGPRVHAPWASSPEEPGSRDHWSGVVRGCPAVSGNCLMVRAGVFEQCDGLQGNVAADVDLCLAVTAAGSLVVWTPQAQLMIDGEVSPAPEEAAKALLAKWPGAFARDVAIDGRRASAQASWLAPFK
;
A
#
# COMPACT_ATOMS: atom_id res chain seq x y z
N MET A 1 17.37 -3.39 -23.79
CA MET A 1 18.50 -3.61 -24.72
C MET A 1 18.22 -4.58 -25.88
N HIS A 2 17.50 -5.70 -25.69
CA HIS A 2 17.23 -6.67 -26.77
C HIS A 2 16.59 -6.04 -28.02
N TYR A 3 15.55 -5.23 -27.81
CA TYR A 3 14.86 -4.47 -28.86
C TYR A 3 15.82 -3.69 -29.76
N TYR A 4 16.71 -2.88 -29.17
CA TYR A 4 17.68 -2.08 -29.92
C TYR A 4 18.70 -2.94 -30.68
N ARG A 5 19.14 -4.08 -30.11
CA ARG A 5 20.05 -5.00 -30.81
C ARG A 5 19.42 -5.63 -32.04
N GLN A 6 18.15 -6.03 -31.97
CA GLN A 6 17.42 -6.55 -33.13
C GLN A 6 17.27 -5.50 -34.23
N ALA A 7 17.12 -4.23 -33.85
CA ALA A 7 17.07 -3.10 -34.77
C ALA A 7 18.45 -2.61 -35.27
N GLY A 8 19.56 -3.22 -34.83
CA GLY A 8 20.91 -2.79 -35.20
C GLY A 8 21.36 -1.46 -34.57
N ILE A 9 20.69 -1.01 -33.51
CA ILE A 9 21.00 0.25 -32.82
C ILE A 9 21.98 -0.01 -31.69
N ALA A 10 23.11 0.72 -31.70
CA ALA A 10 24.04 0.74 -30.59
C ALA A 10 23.39 1.45 -29.39
N CYS A 11 23.35 0.77 -28.23
CA CYS A 11 22.74 1.30 -27.02
C CYS A 11 23.67 1.03 -25.82
N LEU A 12 23.84 2.05 -24.97
CA LEU A 12 24.65 1.98 -23.75
C LEU A 12 23.72 2.08 -22.54
N ALA A 13 23.83 1.13 -21.62
CA ALA A 13 23.12 1.19 -20.34
C ALA A 13 23.87 2.12 -19.37
N LEU A 14 23.11 2.91 -18.60
CA LEU A 14 23.63 3.66 -17.46
C LEU A 14 23.49 2.81 -16.19
N GLU A 15 24.31 3.08 -15.17
CA GLU A 15 24.03 2.59 -13.82
C GLU A 15 22.67 3.13 -13.34
N ALA A 16 21.90 2.28 -12.66
CA ALA A 16 20.53 2.57 -12.25
C ALA A 16 20.43 3.86 -11.43
N LEU A 17 19.60 4.80 -11.91
CA LEU A 17 19.27 6.06 -11.24
C LEU A 17 17.90 5.92 -10.56
N GLU A 18 17.87 6.13 -9.25
CA GLU A 18 16.63 6.20 -8.47
C GLU A 18 15.98 7.57 -8.57
N ALA A 19 14.68 7.69 -8.26
CA ALA A 19 13.94 8.95 -8.32
C ALA A 19 14.59 10.07 -7.48
N HIS A 20 15.18 9.71 -6.34
CA HIS A 20 15.85 10.61 -5.39
C HIS A 20 17.33 10.86 -5.72
N SER A 21 17.84 10.32 -6.84
CA SER A 21 19.25 10.50 -7.22
C SER A 21 19.57 11.98 -7.36
N PRO A 22 20.64 12.48 -6.70
CA PRO A 22 21.08 13.86 -6.88
C PRO A 22 21.49 14.14 -8.33
N GLY A 23 21.27 15.37 -8.78
CA GLY A 23 21.62 15.86 -10.11
C GLY A 23 23.11 15.69 -10.41
N ALA A 24 23.98 15.85 -9.40
CA ALA A 24 25.41 15.57 -9.52
C ALA A 24 25.69 14.13 -9.99
N VAL A 25 25.00 13.14 -9.41
CA VAL A 25 25.14 11.72 -9.77
C VAL A 25 24.64 11.47 -11.20
N CYS A 26 23.51 12.09 -11.55
CA CYS A 26 22.93 12.00 -12.89
C CYS A 26 23.90 12.55 -13.96
N SER A 27 24.42 13.76 -13.75
CA SER A 27 25.37 14.40 -14.65
C SER A 27 26.68 13.62 -14.77
N ALA A 28 27.23 13.12 -13.66
CA ALA A 28 28.48 12.35 -13.65
C ALA A 28 28.35 11.04 -14.45
N ARG A 29 27.29 10.26 -14.20
CA ARG A 29 27.05 8.99 -14.88
C ARG A 29 26.80 9.17 -16.37
N LEU A 30 25.98 10.17 -16.75
CA LEU A 30 25.74 10.44 -18.16
C LEU A 30 27.02 10.93 -18.87
N SER A 31 27.80 11.79 -18.24
CA SER A 31 29.09 12.26 -18.77
C SER A 31 30.05 11.09 -19.03
N GLN A 32 30.16 10.15 -18.10
CA GLN A 32 30.99 8.95 -18.25
C GLN A 32 30.51 8.05 -19.40
N ALA A 33 29.20 7.84 -19.54
CA ALA A 33 28.67 7.03 -20.63
C ALA A 33 28.86 7.70 -21.99
N LEU A 34 28.71 9.02 -22.07
CA LEU A 34 28.94 9.76 -23.31
C LEU A 34 30.38 9.65 -23.81
N GLN A 35 31.37 9.39 -22.95
CA GLN A 35 32.76 9.14 -23.37
C GLN A 35 32.90 7.86 -24.22
N GLN A 36 31.99 6.91 -24.05
CA GLN A 36 31.97 5.64 -24.79
C GLN A 36 31.17 5.72 -26.10
N VAL A 37 30.44 6.82 -26.33
CA VAL A 37 29.67 7.04 -27.55
C VAL A 37 30.61 7.44 -28.69
N ALA A 38 30.67 6.60 -29.72
CA ALA A 38 31.47 6.84 -30.93
C ALA A 38 30.70 7.54 -32.07
N THR A 39 29.36 7.61 -31.96
CA THR A 39 28.50 8.28 -32.94
C THR A 39 28.42 9.79 -32.67
N PRO A 40 28.20 10.63 -33.70
CA PRO A 40 28.07 12.08 -33.51
C PRO A 40 26.74 12.50 -32.87
N LEU A 41 25.74 11.61 -32.91
CA LEU A 41 24.39 11.82 -32.41
C LEU A 41 24.08 10.83 -31.29
N VAL A 42 23.23 11.26 -30.36
CA VAL A 42 22.75 10.45 -29.23
C VAL A 42 21.31 10.81 -28.90
N ASN A 43 20.57 9.82 -28.42
CA ASN A 43 19.23 9.99 -27.86
C ASN A 43 19.21 9.42 -26.43
N LEU A 44 18.46 10.05 -25.54
CA LEU A 44 18.28 9.60 -24.16
C LEU A 44 16.89 9.01 -24.00
N ALA A 45 16.80 7.83 -23.38
CA ALA A 45 15.57 7.11 -23.12
C ALA A 45 15.59 6.51 -21.71
N LEU A 46 14.41 6.34 -21.11
CA LEU A 46 14.25 5.59 -19.87
C LEU A 46 14.21 4.09 -20.16
N ASP A 47 14.45 3.27 -19.15
CA ASP A 47 14.53 1.81 -19.29
C ASP A 47 13.26 1.16 -19.84
N ALA A 48 12.10 1.77 -19.62
CA ALA A 48 10.79 1.32 -20.10
C ALA A 48 10.30 2.05 -21.38
N ASP A 49 11.09 2.97 -21.93
CA ASP A 49 10.75 3.70 -23.16
C ASP A 49 11.28 2.93 -24.40
N PHE A 50 10.46 2.89 -25.46
CA PHE A 50 10.84 2.32 -26.75
C PHE A 50 11.05 3.41 -27.81
N VAL A 51 12.30 3.75 -28.08
CA VAL A 51 12.65 4.69 -29.15
C VAL A 51 12.60 3.99 -30.50
N GLN A 52 11.79 4.50 -31.42
CA GLN A 52 11.54 3.90 -32.72
C GLN A 52 12.79 4.02 -33.62
N ALA A 53 13.31 2.90 -34.09
CA ALA A 53 14.49 2.89 -34.96
C ALA A 53 14.35 3.80 -36.21
N PRO A 54 13.23 3.77 -36.96
CA PRO A 54 13.09 4.62 -38.15
C PRO A 54 12.98 6.12 -37.82
N ALA A 55 12.61 6.45 -36.58
CA ALA A 55 12.57 7.84 -36.13
C ALA A 55 13.98 8.38 -35.89
N LEU A 56 14.89 7.55 -35.38
CA LEU A 56 16.31 7.89 -35.23
C LEU A 56 16.97 8.15 -36.58
N ASP A 57 16.69 7.32 -37.58
CA ASP A 57 17.22 7.50 -38.94
C ASP A 57 16.74 8.84 -39.53
N SER A 58 15.44 9.13 -39.43
CA SER A 58 14.86 10.39 -39.92
C SER A 58 15.43 11.62 -39.22
N ALA A 59 15.70 11.52 -37.91
CA ALA A 59 16.35 12.57 -37.14
C ALA A 59 17.82 12.77 -37.54
N ALA A 60 18.55 11.69 -37.81
CA ALA A 60 19.93 11.75 -38.27
C ALA A 60 20.04 12.39 -39.67
N ASP A 61 19.14 12.02 -40.59
CA ASP A 61 19.06 12.62 -41.93
C ASP A 61 18.73 14.12 -41.83
N CYS A 62 17.77 14.48 -40.98
CA CYS A 62 17.41 15.88 -40.71
C CYS A 62 18.61 16.69 -40.19
N LEU A 63 19.36 16.16 -39.21
CA LEU A 63 20.52 16.83 -38.63
C LEU A 63 21.74 16.86 -39.56
N SER A 64 21.82 15.94 -40.49
CA SER A 64 22.82 15.96 -41.56
C SER A 64 22.52 17.09 -42.56
N ALA A 65 21.25 17.32 -42.89
CA ALA A 65 20.81 18.43 -43.73
C ALA A 65 20.87 19.80 -43.02
N ASN A 66 20.84 19.83 -41.68
CA ASN A 66 20.80 21.04 -40.86
C ASN A 66 21.97 21.11 -39.87
N PRO A 67 23.19 21.48 -40.31
CA PRO A 67 24.39 21.44 -39.48
C PRO A 67 24.36 22.40 -38.27
N LEU A 68 23.58 23.49 -38.36
CA LEU A 68 23.43 24.48 -37.29
C LEU A 68 22.41 24.07 -36.21
N ALA A 69 21.55 23.08 -36.49
CA ALA A 69 20.60 22.59 -35.51
C ALA A 69 21.30 21.76 -34.43
N LEU A 70 20.86 21.96 -33.19
CA LEU A 70 21.36 21.24 -32.02
C LEU A 70 20.83 19.80 -31.98
N GLY A 71 19.56 19.64 -32.33
CA GLY A 71 18.87 18.36 -32.29
C GLY A 71 17.61 18.32 -33.16
N ALA A 72 16.99 17.16 -33.20
CA ALA A 72 15.70 16.93 -33.84
C ALA A 72 14.82 16.07 -32.92
N GLN A 73 13.50 16.34 -32.93
CA GLN A 73 12.54 15.71 -32.05
C GLN A 73 11.19 15.55 -32.75
N GLY A 74 10.62 14.36 -32.65
CA GLY A 74 9.22 14.07 -32.94
C GLY A 74 8.38 13.92 -31.66
N TYR A 75 7.27 13.21 -31.78
CA TYR A 75 6.28 13.09 -30.71
C TYR A 75 6.47 11.83 -29.87
N ALA A 76 6.15 11.94 -28.58
CA ALA A 76 6.02 10.80 -27.68
C ALA A 76 4.58 10.26 -27.70
N LEU A 77 4.42 8.94 -27.62
CA LEU A 77 3.14 8.27 -27.39
C LEU A 77 3.19 7.58 -26.02
N GLY A 78 2.25 7.87 -25.12
CA GLY A 78 2.20 7.23 -23.81
C GLY A 78 1.61 5.84 -23.90
N TYR A 79 2.08 4.90 -23.08
CA TYR A 79 1.44 3.59 -22.93
C TYR A 79 1.36 3.14 -21.47
N VAL A 80 0.31 2.39 -21.14
CA VAL A 80 0.15 1.68 -19.86
C VAL A 80 0.00 0.20 -20.17
N PRO A 81 0.90 -0.66 -19.65
CA PRO A 81 0.81 -2.09 -19.86
C PRO A 81 -0.29 -2.71 -19.00
N GLY A 82 -0.94 -3.73 -19.54
CA GLY A 82 -1.94 -4.57 -18.90
C GLY A 82 -1.70 -6.05 -19.19
N ASN A 83 -2.62 -6.90 -18.72
CA ASN A 83 -2.59 -8.33 -19.02
C ASN A 83 -3.15 -8.61 -20.42
N GLY A 84 -2.26 -8.90 -21.38
CA GLY A 84 -2.65 -9.13 -22.78
C GLY A 84 -3.28 -7.91 -23.45
N GLN A 85 -3.10 -6.71 -22.87
CA GLN A 85 -3.63 -5.46 -23.38
C GLN A 85 -2.65 -4.32 -23.09
N VAL A 86 -2.58 -3.34 -23.98
CA VAL A 86 -1.85 -2.08 -23.78
C VAL A 86 -2.78 -0.91 -24.08
N ALA A 87 -2.85 0.06 -23.17
CA ALA A 87 -3.60 1.29 -23.36
C ALA A 87 -2.65 2.40 -23.81
N TYR A 88 -3.01 3.13 -24.87
CA TYR A 88 -2.18 4.19 -25.45
C TYR A 88 -2.80 5.58 -25.22
N TYR A 89 -1.96 6.53 -24.82
CA TYR A 89 -2.38 7.84 -24.32
C TYR A 89 -1.67 8.97 -25.05
N LYS A 90 -2.38 10.09 -25.22
CA LYS A 90 -1.83 11.29 -25.84
C LYS A 90 -0.85 11.97 -24.90
N LEU A 91 0.38 12.18 -25.37
CA LEU A 91 1.37 12.99 -24.69
C LEU A 91 1.62 14.29 -25.43
N GLY A 92 1.59 15.39 -24.68
CA GLY A 92 1.79 16.73 -25.21
C GLY A 92 0.76 17.17 -26.24
N HIS A 93 1.12 18.18 -27.01
CA HIS A 93 0.32 18.83 -28.04
C HIS A 93 1.15 19.05 -29.31
N ALA A 94 0.48 19.29 -30.43
CA ALA A 94 1.14 19.75 -31.64
C ALA A 94 1.96 21.02 -31.35
N PHE A 95 3.16 21.12 -31.91
CA PHE A 95 3.99 22.29 -31.71
C PHE A 95 3.31 23.54 -32.29
N PRO A 96 3.20 24.63 -31.52
CA PRO A 96 2.69 25.89 -32.06
C PRO A 96 3.69 26.45 -33.08
N ALA A 97 3.19 27.30 -33.99
CA ALA A 97 4.09 28.11 -34.81
C ALA A 97 5.02 28.93 -33.90
N GLN A 98 6.32 28.90 -34.17
CA GLN A 98 7.28 29.62 -33.32
C GLN A 98 7.09 31.13 -33.52
N GLU A 99 6.62 31.80 -32.46
CA GLU A 99 6.50 33.26 -32.41
C GLU A 99 7.78 33.87 -31.82
N GLY A 100 8.56 34.55 -32.66
CA GLY A 100 9.82 35.21 -32.27
C GLY A 100 11.08 34.35 -32.43
N GLU A 101 12.23 34.95 -32.10
CA GLU A 101 13.56 34.34 -32.23
C GLU A 101 14.25 34.21 -30.87
N GLY A 102 15.26 33.35 -30.78
CA GLY A 102 16.08 33.16 -29.58
C GLY A 102 15.59 32.08 -28.60
N ALA A 103 16.29 31.96 -27.47
CA ALA A 103 16.08 30.90 -26.48
C ALA A 103 14.68 30.93 -25.85
N SER A 104 14.19 32.11 -25.47
CA SER A 104 12.87 32.28 -24.84
C SER A 104 11.73 31.79 -25.75
N ALA A 105 11.81 32.05 -27.06
CA ALA A 105 10.83 31.57 -28.04
C ALA A 105 10.82 30.02 -28.14
N ARG A 106 12.01 29.40 -28.15
CA ARG A 106 12.14 27.93 -28.17
C ARG A 106 11.59 27.29 -26.90
N ILE A 107 11.94 27.83 -25.74
CA ILE A 107 11.46 27.34 -24.44
C ILE A 107 9.93 27.45 -24.37
N ARG A 108 9.37 28.58 -24.81
CA ARG A 108 7.92 28.79 -24.88
C ARG A 108 7.21 27.78 -25.77
N ALA A 109 7.75 27.49 -26.95
CA ALA A 109 7.17 26.52 -27.88
C ALA A 109 7.10 25.12 -27.26
N HIS A 110 8.18 24.65 -26.64
CA HIS A 110 8.21 23.35 -25.95
C HIS A 110 7.32 23.33 -24.70
N ALA A 111 7.25 24.43 -23.95
CA ALA A 111 6.35 24.56 -22.80
C ALA A 111 4.87 24.53 -23.21
N LEU A 112 4.52 25.09 -24.38
CA LEU A 112 3.16 25.02 -24.93
C LEU A 112 2.83 23.63 -25.47
N ALA A 113 3.80 22.96 -26.08
CA ALA A 113 3.65 21.61 -26.59
C ALA A 113 3.66 20.53 -25.49
N ASN A 114 4.11 20.85 -24.27
CA ASN A 114 4.37 19.88 -23.20
C ASN A 114 5.28 18.72 -23.68
N GLN A 115 6.32 19.05 -24.46
CA GLN A 115 7.28 18.08 -25.00
C GLN A 115 8.68 18.42 -24.50
N PRO A 116 9.22 17.69 -23.50
CA PRO A 116 10.53 18.00 -22.94
C PRO A 116 11.64 17.67 -23.94
N ALA A 117 12.61 18.57 -24.05
CA ALA A 117 13.69 18.52 -25.04
C ALA A 117 14.77 17.46 -24.76
N TRP A 118 14.85 16.94 -23.53
CA TRP A 118 15.84 15.90 -23.19
C TRP A 118 15.69 14.61 -24.01
N ARG A 119 14.51 14.39 -24.61
CA ARG A 119 14.20 13.25 -25.50
C ARG A 119 14.61 13.46 -26.96
N ALA A 120 15.12 14.64 -27.33
CA ALA A 120 15.57 14.90 -28.68
C ALA A 120 16.79 14.05 -29.06
N VAL A 121 16.94 13.73 -30.34
CA VAL A 121 18.23 13.29 -30.88
C VAL A 121 19.12 14.52 -30.96
N VAL A 122 20.25 14.51 -30.24
CA VAL A 122 21.13 15.68 -30.10
C VAL A 122 22.57 15.35 -30.47
N ARG A 123 23.34 16.38 -30.82
CA ARG A 123 24.79 16.25 -31.04
C ARG A 123 25.52 15.96 -29.74
N VAL A 124 26.36 14.93 -29.71
CA VAL A 124 27.09 14.49 -28.49
C VAL A 124 27.93 15.61 -27.90
N GLU A 125 28.62 16.39 -28.74
CA GLU A 125 29.45 17.51 -28.28
C GLU A 125 28.65 18.59 -27.55
N ARG A 126 27.44 18.89 -28.05
CA ARG A 126 26.53 19.87 -27.42
C ARG A 126 25.98 19.35 -26.10
N LEU A 127 25.55 18.09 -26.05
CA LEU A 127 25.08 17.47 -24.82
C LEU A 127 26.18 17.46 -23.74
N ARG A 128 27.43 17.13 -24.10
CA ARG A 128 28.59 17.19 -23.19
C ARG A 128 28.86 18.61 -22.67
N SER A 129 28.61 19.63 -23.48
CA SER A 129 28.74 21.03 -23.06
C SER A 129 27.68 21.39 -22.04
N VAL A 130 26.41 21.13 -22.36
CA VAL A 130 25.26 21.43 -21.52
C VAL A 130 25.34 20.72 -20.16
N LEU A 131 25.84 19.48 -20.12
CA LEU A 131 25.91 18.68 -18.89
C LEU A 131 26.84 19.25 -17.82
N LYS A 132 27.88 20.00 -18.19
CA LYS A 132 28.85 20.58 -17.24
C LYS A 132 28.24 21.67 -16.36
N ASP A 133 27.09 22.15 -16.77
CA ASP A 133 26.51 23.41 -16.36
C ASP A 133 25.17 23.23 -15.61
N LEU A 134 24.71 21.99 -15.46
CA LEU A 134 23.47 21.66 -14.78
C LEU A 134 23.60 21.74 -13.25
N PRO A 135 22.53 22.14 -12.56
CA PRO A 135 22.53 22.23 -11.10
C PRO A 135 22.64 20.84 -10.45
N GLU A 136 23.41 20.76 -9.36
CA GLU A 136 23.73 19.51 -8.66
C GLU A 136 22.65 19.07 -7.66
N ASP A 137 21.92 20.03 -7.06
CA ASP A 137 20.97 19.82 -5.96
C ASP A 137 19.53 19.47 -6.40
N LEU A 138 19.37 18.97 -7.62
CA LEU A 138 18.08 18.55 -8.18
C LEU A 138 17.85 17.05 -7.99
N ASP A 139 16.59 16.65 -7.78
CA ASP A 139 16.20 15.25 -7.93
C ASP A 139 16.21 14.84 -9.42
N PHE A 140 16.10 13.54 -9.71
CA PHE A 140 16.22 13.04 -11.07
C PHE A 140 15.15 13.62 -12.02
N ALA A 141 13.92 13.82 -11.53
CA ALA A 141 12.84 14.40 -12.32
C ALA A 141 13.13 15.87 -12.67
N SER A 142 13.56 16.66 -11.69
CA SER A 142 13.90 18.08 -11.84
C SER A 142 15.10 18.26 -12.76
N TRP A 143 16.09 17.38 -12.61
CA TRP A 143 17.30 17.38 -13.42
C TRP A 143 17.01 17.18 -14.91
N ARG A 144 16.03 16.33 -15.29
CA ARG A 144 15.59 16.19 -16.69
C ARG A 144 14.93 17.46 -17.23
N VAL A 145 14.22 18.21 -16.38
CA VAL A 145 13.66 19.51 -16.75
C VAL A 145 14.78 20.54 -16.95
N ALA A 146 15.77 20.57 -16.06
CA ALA A 146 16.95 21.40 -16.19
C ALA A 146 17.71 21.11 -17.50
N LEU A 147 17.91 19.83 -17.81
CA LEU A 147 18.53 19.40 -19.06
C LEU A 147 17.74 19.88 -20.29
N SER A 148 16.41 19.77 -20.26
CA SER A 148 15.56 20.28 -21.36
C SER A 148 15.69 21.79 -21.52
N LEU A 149 15.64 22.53 -20.41
CA LEU A 149 15.79 23.98 -20.41
C LEU A 149 17.15 24.39 -20.99
N ALA A 150 18.22 23.71 -20.58
CA ALA A 150 19.58 24.00 -21.03
C ALA A 150 19.81 23.69 -22.53
N LEU A 151 19.25 22.58 -23.04
CA LEU A 151 19.31 22.26 -24.48
C LEU A 151 18.57 23.32 -25.31
N LEU A 152 17.40 23.76 -24.84
CA LEU A 152 16.61 24.79 -25.52
C LEU A 152 17.28 26.16 -25.45
N ALA A 153 18.04 26.45 -24.39
CA ALA A 153 18.86 27.65 -24.30
C ALA A 153 20.04 27.62 -25.29
N ASP A 154 20.74 26.49 -25.42
CA ASP A 154 21.94 26.34 -26.28
C ASP A 154 21.63 26.41 -27.78
N GLY A 155 20.52 25.82 -28.25
CA GLY A 155 20.25 25.78 -29.69
C GLY A 155 18.88 25.31 -30.13
N ALA A 156 18.65 25.34 -31.44
CA ALA A 156 17.38 24.95 -32.06
C ALA A 156 17.24 23.43 -32.17
N ILE A 157 16.05 22.94 -31.81
CA ILE A 157 15.62 21.55 -32.00
C ILE A 157 14.55 21.53 -33.09
N ILE A 158 14.83 20.82 -34.18
CA ILE A 158 13.91 20.71 -35.33
C ILE A 158 12.78 19.75 -34.97
N GLN A 159 11.55 20.17 -35.24
CA GLN A 159 10.37 19.34 -35.02
C GLN A 159 10.10 18.45 -36.23
N LEU A 160 9.89 17.16 -35.99
CA LEU A 160 9.60 16.15 -37.01
C LEU A 160 8.17 15.63 -36.84
N ASP A 161 7.45 15.49 -37.95
CA ASP A 161 6.08 14.94 -37.94
C ASP A 161 6.08 13.40 -37.93
N GLN A 162 6.56 12.84 -36.82
CA GLN A 162 6.67 11.40 -36.61
C GLN A 162 6.53 11.04 -35.12
N THR A 163 6.26 9.77 -34.82
CA THR A 163 6.32 9.26 -33.44
C THR A 163 7.71 8.73 -33.16
N ASP A 164 8.44 9.38 -32.25
CA ASP A 164 9.83 9.04 -31.90
C ASP A 164 9.89 7.94 -30.85
N VAL A 165 9.04 8.01 -29.84
CA VAL A 165 9.19 7.19 -28.63
C VAL A 165 7.84 6.77 -28.08
N ILE A 166 7.78 5.52 -27.61
CA ILE A 166 6.64 4.96 -26.87
C ILE A 166 7.04 4.92 -25.40
N CYS A 167 6.42 5.77 -24.58
CA CYS A 167 6.85 6.03 -23.20
C CYS A 167 5.91 5.39 -22.18
N GLU A 168 6.47 4.67 -21.18
CA GLU A 168 5.66 4.07 -20.12
C GLU A 168 5.09 5.20 -19.23
N LEU A 169 3.78 5.18 -19.01
CA LEU A 169 3.12 6.07 -18.07
C LEU A 169 3.08 5.39 -16.70
N ALA A 170 4.05 5.72 -15.86
CA ALA A 170 4.05 5.27 -14.49
C ALA A 170 2.89 5.90 -13.70
N PRO A 171 2.24 5.14 -12.80
CA PRO A 171 1.21 5.67 -11.92
C PRO A 171 1.78 6.77 -11.02
N ARG A 172 0.93 7.77 -10.75
CA ARG A 172 1.31 8.89 -9.88
C ARG A 172 1.35 8.40 -8.44
N THR A 173 2.51 8.50 -7.83
CA THR A 173 2.67 8.14 -6.44
C THR A 173 2.31 9.33 -5.54
N LEU A 174 2.87 10.52 -5.77
CA LEU A 174 2.72 11.65 -4.84
C LEU A 174 1.27 12.14 -4.66
N SER A 175 0.94 12.51 -3.42
CA SER A 175 -0.30 13.22 -3.10
C SER A 175 -0.36 14.58 -3.82
N PRO A 176 -1.56 15.14 -4.07
CA PRO A 176 -1.70 16.44 -4.72
C PRO A 176 -0.91 17.57 -4.03
N VAL A 177 -0.80 17.51 -2.69
CA VAL A 177 -0.08 18.51 -1.89
C VAL A 177 1.42 18.36 -2.05
N ALA A 178 1.97 17.16 -1.81
CA ALA A 178 3.41 16.89 -1.93
C ALA A 178 3.93 17.19 -3.35
N ARG A 179 3.09 16.88 -4.34
CA ARG A 179 3.35 17.18 -5.74
C ARG A 179 3.45 18.68 -6.01
N GLU A 180 2.50 19.47 -5.50
CA GLU A 180 2.52 20.92 -5.68
C GLU A 180 3.76 21.54 -5.01
N GLU A 181 4.14 21.06 -3.82
CA GLU A 181 5.37 21.47 -3.13
C GLU A 181 6.62 21.17 -3.95
N GLN A 182 6.73 19.97 -4.54
CA GLN A 182 7.85 19.59 -5.41
C GLN A 182 7.92 20.48 -6.65
N LEU A 183 6.78 20.77 -7.29
CA LEU A 183 6.71 21.64 -8.47
C LEU A 183 7.17 23.06 -8.13
N VAL A 184 6.68 23.64 -7.04
CA VAL A 184 7.07 24.99 -6.58
C VAL A 184 8.56 25.04 -6.26
N ARG A 185 9.09 24.02 -5.56
CA ARG A 185 10.52 23.90 -5.28
C ARG A 185 11.34 23.85 -6.56
N THR A 186 10.93 23.04 -7.54
CA THR A 186 11.62 22.89 -8.83
C THR A 186 11.67 24.21 -9.59
N VAL A 187 10.53 24.91 -9.72
CA VAL A 187 10.47 26.22 -10.40
C VAL A 187 11.42 27.23 -9.75
N ARG A 188 11.45 27.27 -8.41
CA ARG A 188 12.33 28.17 -7.66
C ARG A 188 13.80 27.90 -7.94
N LEU A 189 14.23 26.64 -7.87
CA LEU A 189 15.62 26.24 -8.09
C LEU A 189 16.07 26.52 -9.52
N LEU A 190 15.25 26.16 -10.51
CA LEU A 190 15.58 26.41 -11.92
C LEU A 190 15.61 27.90 -12.26
N ARG A 191 14.75 28.72 -11.66
CA ARG A 191 14.76 30.17 -11.88
C ARG A 191 16.02 30.82 -11.32
N ALA A 192 16.47 30.39 -10.13
CA ALA A 192 17.71 30.88 -9.54
C ALA A 192 18.91 30.50 -10.41
N TRP A 193 18.97 29.24 -10.86
CA TRP A 193 20.01 28.76 -11.75
C TRP A 193 20.04 29.47 -13.12
N ASP A 194 18.89 29.72 -13.75
CA ASP A 194 18.82 30.46 -15.02
C ASP A 194 19.27 31.93 -14.87
N ALA A 195 18.97 32.55 -13.72
CA ALA A 195 19.37 33.92 -13.42
C ALA A 195 20.90 34.11 -13.29
N GLU A 196 21.62 33.07 -12.88
CA GLU A 196 23.09 33.08 -12.78
C GLU A 196 23.79 32.90 -14.13
N ARG A 197 23.04 32.59 -15.19
CA ARG A 197 23.54 32.33 -16.55
C ARG A 197 23.08 33.43 -17.51
N ASP A 198 22.20 33.07 -18.45
CA ASP A 198 21.72 33.97 -19.51
C ASP A 198 20.44 34.73 -19.11
N GLY A 199 19.82 34.36 -17.99
CA GLY A 199 18.63 35.03 -17.44
C GLY A 199 17.38 34.95 -18.34
N THR A 200 17.24 33.87 -19.11
CA THR A 200 16.24 33.73 -20.18
C THR A 200 14.79 33.74 -19.68
N CYS A 201 14.57 33.30 -18.43
CA CYS A 201 13.26 33.14 -17.79
C CYS A 201 13.09 34.00 -16.53
N THR A 202 13.86 35.08 -16.40
CA THR A 202 13.92 35.89 -15.16
C THR A 202 12.78 36.89 -15.00
N ASP A 203 12.21 37.39 -16.09
CA ASP A 203 11.06 38.30 -16.09
C ASP A 203 9.73 37.58 -15.84
N ASP A 204 8.64 38.34 -15.68
CA ASP A 204 7.31 37.77 -15.39
C ASP A 204 6.81 36.83 -16.50
N ALA A 205 7.10 37.16 -17.76
CA ALA A 205 6.75 36.32 -18.90
C ALA A 205 7.58 35.01 -18.92
N GLY A 206 8.86 35.10 -18.63
CA GLY A 206 9.79 33.99 -18.47
C GLY A 206 9.41 33.07 -17.32
N PHE A 207 8.98 33.62 -16.18
CA PHE A 207 8.46 32.84 -15.07
C PHE A 207 7.24 31.99 -15.46
N VAL A 208 6.29 32.57 -16.20
CA VAL A 208 5.11 31.83 -16.69
C VAL A 208 5.52 30.68 -17.61
N VAL A 209 6.49 30.92 -18.50
CA VAL A 209 7.03 29.90 -19.41
C VAL A 209 7.74 28.79 -18.65
N LEU A 210 8.62 29.13 -17.70
CA LEU A 210 9.34 28.16 -16.87
C LEU A 210 8.40 27.33 -16.00
N ASN A 211 7.43 27.97 -15.34
CA ASN A 211 6.42 27.29 -14.54
C ASN A 211 5.61 26.31 -15.41
N ARG A 212 5.26 26.70 -16.63
CA ARG A 212 4.60 25.80 -17.58
C ARG A 212 5.51 24.66 -18.04
N LEU A 213 6.79 24.91 -18.34
CA LEU A 213 7.74 23.87 -18.74
C LEU A 213 7.92 22.83 -17.63
N VAL A 214 8.11 23.27 -16.39
CA VAL A 214 8.19 22.40 -15.22
C VAL A 214 6.91 21.59 -15.11
N ARG A 215 5.75 22.24 -15.05
CA ARG A 215 4.47 21.53 -14.94
C ARG A 215 4.28 20.54 -16.08
N GLY A 216 4.47 20.93 -17.34
CA GLY A 216 4.32 20.04 -18.50
C GLY A 216 5.30 18.85 -18.53
N SER A 217 6.47 18.97 -17.89
CA SER A 217 7.45 17.88 -17.80
C SER A 217 7.14 16.87 -16.68
N TYR A 218 6.35 17.29 -15.69
CA TYR A 218 5.89 16.49 -14.55
C TYR A 218 4.40 16.08 -14.66
N ASP A 219 3.63 16.77 -15.51
CA ASP A 219 2.18 16.78 -15.53
C ASP A 219 1.64 16.85 -16.96
N ALA A 220 0.92 15.81 -17.36
CA ALA A 220 -0.06 15.91 -18.45
C ALA A 220 -1.50 15.87 -17.93
N GLY A 221 -1.73 16.02 -16.61
CA GLY A 221 -2.97 15.58 -15.97
C GLY A 221 -3.18 14.07 -16.15
N GLU A 222 -4.43 13.63 -16.16
CA GLU A 222 -4.77 12.33 -16.77
C GLU A 222 -4.70 12.51 -18.29
N PRO A 223 -3.66 11.98 -18.96
CA PRO A 223 -3.56 12.15 -20.40
C PRO A 223 -4.78 11.49 -21.08
N PRO A 224 -5.31 12.05 -22.18
CA PRO A 224 -6.42 11.44 -22.89
C PRO A 224 -6.05 10.04 -23.39
N LEU A 225 -6.88 9.04 -23.09
CA LEU A 225 -6.81 7.73 -23.74
C LEU A 225 -7.09 7.91 -25.23
N LEU A 226 -6.29 7.25 -26.07
CA LEU A 226 -6.44 7.27 -27.52
C LEU A 226 -7.09 5.99 -28.03
N PHE A 227 -6.53 4.85 -27.62
CA PHE A 227 -7.04 3.53 -27.96
C PHE A 227 -6.46 2.49 -27.01
N THR A 228 -7.11 1.34 -26.97
CA THR A 228 -6.58 0.13 -26.34
C THR A 228 -6.29 -0.92 -27.40
N SER A 229 -5.18 -1.66 -27.23
CA SER A 229 -4.77 -2.77 -28.09
C SER A 229 -4.80 -4.05 -27.27
N ARG A 230 -5.65 -5.02 -27.63
CA ARG A 230 -5.89 -6.25 -26.85
C ARG A 230 -5.61 -7.50 -27.67
N TRP A 231 -4.80 -8.38 -27.10
CA TRP A 231 -4.53 -9.72 -27.60
C TRP A 231 -5.59 -10.69 -27.09
N THR A 232 -6.37 -11.25 -28.00
CA THR A 232 -7.43 -12.25 -27.70
C THR A 232 -7.20 -13.58 -28.41
N SER A 233 -6.17 -13.66 -29.24
CA SER A 233 -5.89 -14.81 -30.10
C SER A 233 -4.38 -15.03 -30.26
N VAL A 234 -4.00 -16.29 -30.44
CA VAL A 234 -2.61 -16.70 -30.73
C VAL A 234 -2.26 -16.64 -32.21
N ILE A 235 -3.24 -16.36 -33.09
CA ILE A 235 -3.06 -16.30 -34.55
C ILE A 235 -3.35 -14.92 -35.15
N ALA A 236 -4.20 -14.11 -34.53
CA ALA A 236 -4.61 -12.82 -35.06
C ALA A 236 -3.76 -11.67 -34.48
N ASP A 237 -3.67 -10.58 -35.25
CA ASP A 237 -3.19 -9.30 -34.72
C ASP A 237 -4.12 -8.80 -33.59
N PRO A 238 -3.60 -7.96 -32.67
CA PRO A 238 -4.39 -7.45 -31.56
C PRO A 238 -5.55 -6.57 -32.04
N ASP A 239 -6.70 -6.71 -31.38
CA ASP A 239 -7.89 -5.91 -31.61
C ASP A 239 -7.70 -4.52 -31.01
N ARG A 240 -8.04 -3.47 -31.77
CA ARG A 240 -7.82 -2.07 -31.37
C ARG A 240 -9.14 -1.33 -31.25
N GLN A 241 -9.41 -0.85 -30.04
CA GLN A 241 -10.61 -0.08 -29.72
C GLN A 241 -10.22 1.38 -29.52
N PHE A 242 -10.66 2.24 -30.44
CA PHE A 242 -10.35 3.68 -30.45
C PHE A 242 -11.38 4.48 -29.66
N GLU A 243 -10.90 5.47 -28.92
CA GLU A 243 -11.77 6.43 -28.27
C GLU A 243 -12.52 7.30 -29.29
N PRO A 244 -13.71 7.82 -28.94
CA PRO A 244 -14.50 8.66 -29.84
C PRO A 244 -13.77 9.93 -30.30
N ARG A 245 -12.87 10.47 -29.45
CA ARG A 245 -12.10 11.66 -29.74
C ARG A 245 -10.73 11.29 -30.31
N GLN A 246 -10.51 11.62 -31.58
CA GLN A 246 -9.24 11.40 -32.27
C GLN A 246 -8.46 12.71 -32.42
N TYR A 247 -7.13 12.60 -32.46
CA TYR A 247 -6.19 13.72 -32.55
C TYR A 247 -5.35 13.59 -33.82
N ILE A 248 -5.98 13.87 -34.96
CA ILE A 248 -5.40 13.65 -36.29
C ILE A 248 -4.22 14.57 -36.62
N GLU A 249 -4.05 15.65 -35.85
CA GLU A 249 -2.91 16.55 -35.92
C GLU A 249 -1.62 15.92 -35.35
N MET A 250 -1.73 14.76 -34.70
CA MET A 250 -0.61 14.03 -34.13
C MET A 250 -0.30 12.77 -34.98
N PRO A 251 0.97 12.33 -35.10
CA PRO A 251 1.36 11.21 -35.96
C PRO A 251 1.09 9.82 -35.35
N TYR A 252 -0.06 9.65 -34.69
CA TYR A 252 -0.41 8.42 -33.94
C TYR A 252 -1.26 7.42 -34.74
N TYR A 253 -1.85 7.82 -35.86
CA TYR A 253 -2.84 7.01 -36.60
C TYR A 253 -2.29 6.49 -37.92
N GLN A 254 -1.05 6.01 -37.92
CA GLN A 254 -0.35 5.55 -39.13
C GLN A 254 -0.22 4.01 -39.15
N ARG A 255 -0.44 3.38 -40.31
CA ARG A 255 -0.32 1.92 -40.48
C ARG A 255 1.06 1.38 -40.04
N GLY A 256 2.13 2.10 -40.39
CA GLY A 256 3.49 1.71 -40.02
C GLY A 256 3.73 1.73 -38.51
N LEU A 257 3.07 2.64 -37.77
CA LEU A 257 3.13 2.68 -36.32
C LEU A 257 2.44 1.46 -35.71
N PHE A 258 1.21 1.12 -36.13
CA PHE A 258 0.46 -0.02 -35.58
C PHE A 258 1.16 -1.37 -35.76
N GLN A 259 1.86 -1.58 -36.87
CA GLN A 259 2.67 -2.79 -37.08
C GLN A 259 3.82 -2.90 -36.06
N ARG A 260 4.46 -1.77 -35.74
CA ARG A 260 5.52 -1.71 -34.73
C ARG A 260 4.97 -1.85 -33.33
N LEU A 261 3.81 -1.25 -33.04
CA LEU A 261 3.12 -1.42 -31.76
C LEU A 261 2.80 -2.91 -31.52
N ALA A 262 2.27 -3.64 -32.51
CA ALA A 262 2.02 -5.09 -32.35
C ALA A 262 3.30 -5.89 -32.02
N GLN A 263 4.47 -5.52 -32.58
CA GLN A 263 5.74 -6.16 -32.24
C GLN A 263 6.20 -5.81 -30.81
N LEU A 264 6.04 -4.55 -30.41
CA LEU A 264 6.36 -4.09 -29.05
C LEU A 264 5.45 -4.73 -28.01
N GLU A 265 4.14 -4.76 -28.26
CA GLU A 265 3.14 -5.40 -27.39
C GLU A 265 3.48 -6.89 -27.18
N PHE A 266 3.90 -7.61 -28.24
CA PHE A 266 4.35 -8.99 -28.13
C PHE A 266 5.57 -9.14 -27.20
N LEU A 267 6.57 -8.24 -27.32
CA LEU A 267 7.73 -8.22 -26.41
C LEU A 267 7.30 -7.90 -24.97
N CYS A 268 6.42 -6.92 -24.78
CA CYS A 268 5.95 -6.46 -23.47
C CYS A 268 5.23 -7.57 -22.70
N HIS A 269 4.38 -8.34 -23.39
CA HIS A 269 3.63 -9.43 -22.77
C HIS A 269 4.43 -10.73 -22.64
N GLY A 270 5.23 -11.09 -23.64
CA GLY A 270 6.03 -12.31 -23.64
C GLY A 270 7.32 -12.23 -22.84
N TRP A 271 7.86 -11.02 -22.64
CA TRP A 271 9.09 -10.79 -21.88
C TRP A 271 9.00 -9.50 -21.04
N PRO A 272 8.16 -9.49 -19.97
CA PRO A 272 7.88 -8.31 -19.16
C PRO A 272 9.06 -7.94 -18.25
N THR A 273 9.94 -7.08 -18.74
CA THR A 273 11.11 -6.62 -17.98
C THR A 273 10.84 -5.39 -17.11
N GLY A 274 9.81 -4.58 -17.43
CA GLY A 274 9.43 -3.38 -16.69
C GLY A 274 8.64 -3.67 -15.41
N GLN A 275 8.73 -2.81 -14.40
CA GLN A 275 8.04 -3.00 -13.12
C GLN A 275 6.51 -2.97 -13.28
N GLU A 276 5.96 -2.00 -14.02
CA GLU A 276 4.51 -1.89 -14.25
C GLU A 276 3.96 -3.10 -15.02
N HIS A 277 4.72 -3.61 -15.98
CA HIS A 277 4.36 -4.83 -16.72
C HIS A 277 4.28 -6.04 -15.80
N ARG A 278 5.29 -6.23 -14.94
CA ARG A 278 5.30 -7.33 -13.99
C ARG A 278 4.15 -7.20 -12.99
N HIS A 279 3.88 -6.00 -12.53
CA HIS A 279 2.75 -5.71 -11.65
C HIS A 279 1.40 -6.02 -12.32
N ALA A 280 1.23 -5.66 -13.59
CA ALA A 280 0.03 -5.97 -14.37
C ALA A 280 -0.16 -7.47 -14.64
N LEU A 281 0.92 -8.26 -14.69
CA LEU A 281 0.88 -9.70 -14.94
C LEU A 281 0.94 -10.55 -13.67
N GLU A 282 1.25 -9.95 -12.52
CA GLU A 282 1.43 -10.65 -11.24
C GLU A 282 0.23 -11.54 -10.90
N GLY A 283 -0.99 -11.00 -10.97
CA GLY A 283 -2.21 -11.75 -10.65
C GLY A 283 -2.52 -12.86 -11.66
N THR A 284 -2.13 -12.68 -12.93
CA THR A 284 -2.23 -13.73 -13.95
C THR A 284 -1.26 -14.86 -13.67
N TRP A 285 -0.02 -14.56 -13.29
CA TRP A 285 0.97 -15.57 -12.92
C TRP A 285 0.57 -16.37 -11.69
N VAL A 286 -0.01 -15.72 -10.67
CA VAL A 286 -0.56 -16.41 -9.50
C VAL A 286 -1.62 -17.43 -9.92
N ARG A 287 -2.64 -16.98 -10.66
CA ARG A 287 -3.74 -17.85 -11.09
C ARG A 287 -3.32 -18.93 -12.07
N GLN A 288 -2.42 -18.62 -13.00
CA GLN A 288 -1.85 -19.62 -13.91
C GLN A 288 -1.08 -20.68 -13.12
N ARG A 289 -0.25 -20.28 -12.14
CA ARG A 289 0.45 -21.23 -11.28
C ARG A 289 -0.54 -22.19 -10.60
N GLU A 290 -1.60 -21.66 -9.98
CA GLU A 290 -2.63 -22.46 -9.30
C GLU A 290 -3.32 -23.45 -10.25
N LEU A 291 -3.72 -22.99 -11.45
CA LEU A 291 -4.34 -23.85 -12.47
C LEU A 291 -3.39 -24.93 -13.02
N LEU A 292 -2.08 -24.71 -12.94
CA LEU A 292 -1.05 -25.64 -13.38
C LEU A 292 -0.64 -26.67 -12.30
N GLU A 293 -1.11 -26.54 -11.06
CA GLU A 293 -0.83 -27.50 -9.99
C GLU A 293 -1.59 -28.82 -10.24
N VAL A 294 -0.91 -29.97 -10.19
CA VAL A 294 -1.54 -31.28 -10.41
C VAL A 294 -1.96 -31.88 -9.07
N HIS A 295 -3.22 -32.28 -8.96
CA HIS A 295 -3.81 -32.89 -7.79
C HIS A 295 -3.98 -34.41 -7.98
N PRO A 296 -4.05 -35.21 -6.88
CA PRO A 296 -4.14 -36.67 -6.97
C PRO A 296 -5.36 -37.21 -7.74
N ASN A 297 -6.44 -36.44 -7.83
CA ASN A 297 -7.69 -36.85 -8.48
C ASN A 297 -7.85 -36.32 -9.91
N ASP A 298 -6.83 -35.66 -10.47
CA ASP A 298 -6.90 -35.09 -11.81
C ASP A 298 -6.97 -36.17 -12.91
N THR A 299 -7.84 -35.94 -13.90
CA THR A 299 -7.89 -36.69 -15.15
C THR A 299 -7.24 -35.88 -16.28
N LYS A 300 -7.02 -36.51 -17.44
CA LYS A 300 -6.51 -35.80 -18.62
C LYS A 300 -7.44 -34.65 -19.02
N GLU A 301 -8.75 -34.89 -18.95
CA GLU A 301 -9.79 -33.92 -19.28
C GLU A 301 -9.83 -32.75 -18.28
N SER A 302 -9.72 -33.03 -16.97
CA SER A 302 -9.68 -31.96 -15.95
C SER A 302 -8.44 -31.06 -16.11
N LEU A 303 -7.29 -31.67 -16.40
CA LEU A 303 -6.05 -30.94 -16.69
C LEU A 303 -6.18 -30.09 -17.97
N GLN A 304 -6.69 -30.68 -19.04
CA GLN A 304 -6.89 -29.96 -20.30
C GLN A 304 -7.81 -28.74 -20.11
N GLN A 305 -8.90 -28.88 -19.35
CA GLN A 305 -9.81 -27.78 -19.04
C GLN A 305 -9.11 -26.66 -18.26
N ARG A 306 -8.34 -27.00 -17.21
CA ARG A 306 -7.59 -26.00 -16.43
C ARG A 306 -6.49 -25.32 -17.24
N TYR A 307 -5.82 -26.05 -18.14
CA TYR A 307 -4.80 -25.47 -19.01
C TYR A 307 -5.39 -24.52 -20.05
N TRP A 308 -6.60 -24.79 -20.57
CA TRP A 308 -7.33 -23.82 -21.40
C TRP A 308 -7.72 -22.56 -20.61
N GLN A 309 -8.18 -22.71 -19.36
CA GLN A 309 -8.45 -21.57 -18.48
C GLN A 309 -7.18 -20.76 -18.20
N ALA A 310 -6.06 -21.43 -17.93
CA ALA A 310 -4.77 -20.78 -17.73
C ALA A 310 -4.33 -20.00 -18.98
N LEU A 311 -4.53 -20.56 -20.18
CA LEU A 311 -4.23 -19.85 -21.43
C LEU A 311 -5.14 -18.63 -21.63
N ALA A 312 -6.44 -18.75 -21.31
CA ALA A 312 -7.39 -17.66 -21.40
C ALA A 312 -7.07 -16.50 -20.43
N LEU A 313 -6.44 -16.79 -19.28
CA LEU A 313 -5.93 -15.76 -18.38
C LEU A 313 -4.73 -15.01 -18.94
N GLY A 314 -3.91 -15.63 -19.80
CA GLY A 314 -2.71 -15.01 -20.34
C GLY A 314 -2.08 -15.83 -21.47
N LEU A 315 -2.18 -15.32 -22.70
CA LEU A 315 -1.76 -16.01 -23.92
C LEU A 315 -0.24 -16.24 -24.03
N PHE A 316 0.55 -15.46 -23.29
CA PHE A 316 2.00 -15.36 -23.48
C PHE A 316 2.80 -16.32 -22.61
N SER A 317 2.13 -17.23 -21.90
CA SER A 317 2.80 -18.20 -21.04
C SER A 317 3.27 -19.43 -21.82
N ARG A 318 4.59 -19.56 -21.95
CA ARG A 318 5.24 -20.71 -22.59
C ARG A 318 4.89 -22.04 -21.90
N ASP A 319 4.96 -22.10 -20.56
CA ASP A 319 4.68 -23.33 -19.79
C ASP A 319 3.23 -23.79 -19.98
N VAL A 320 2.28 -22.85 -19.96
CA VAL A 320 0.87 -23.15 -20.23
C VAL A 320 0.69 -23.74 -21.64
N CYS A 321 1.28 -23.11 -22.66
CA CYS A 321 1.18 -23.61 -24.05
C CYS A 321 1.77 -25.02 -24.18
N GLN A 322 2.92 -25.28 -23.56
CA GLN A 322 3.59 -26.58 -23.58
C GLN A 322 2.75 -27.68 -22.92
N ARG A 323 2.25 -27.42 -21.72
CA ARG A 323 1.42 -28.37 -20.97
C ARG A 323 0.09 -28.61 -21.67
N LEU A 324 -0.53 -27.56 -22.21
CA LEU A 324 -1.76 -27.68 -22.97
C LEU A 324 -1.55 -28.55 -24.21
N LEU A 325 -0.52 -28.27 -25.03
CA LEU A 325 -0.17 -29.07 -26.20
C LEU A 325 0.03 -30.54 -25.86
N ALA A 326 0.69 -30.85 -24.73
CA ALA A 326 0.89 -32.23 -24.27
C ALA A 326 -0.42 -32.97 -23.91
N THR A 327 -1.52 -32.25 -23.70
CA THR A 327 -2.85 -32.85 -23.42
C THR A 327 -3.74 -32.99 -24.65
N LEU A 328 -3.44 -32.30 -25.77
CA LEU A 328 -4.26 -32.36 -26.98
C LEU A 328 -4.04 -33.67 -27.76
N GLU A 329 -5.04 -34.11 -28.51
CA GLU A 329 -4.98 -35.31 -29.36
C GLU A 329 -4.88 -34.95 -30.85
N ASP A 330 -3.97 -35.61 -31.57
CA ASP A 330 -3.53 -35.20 -32.90
C ASP A 330 -4.62 -35.23 -33.99
N GLU A 331 -5.58 -36.16 -33.95
CA GLU A 331 -6.53 -36.34 -35.06
C GLU A 331 -7.78 -35.44 -34.98
N VAL A 332 -8.32 -35.18 -33.79
CA VAL A 332 -9.56 -34.39 -33.60
C VAL A 332 -9.29 -32.90 -33.42
N GLN A 333 -8.08 -32.54 -32.97
CA GLN A 333 -7.70 -31.17 -32.61
C GLN A 333 -6.52 -30.64 -33.42
N ALA A 334 -6.24 -31.24 -34.59
CA ALA A 334 -5.08 -30.96 -35.43
C ALA A 334 -4.85 -29.47 -35.75
N GLU A 335 -5.92 -28.72 -35.98
CA GLU A 335 -5.84 -27.27 -36.24
C GLU A 335 -5.35 -26.50 -35.02
N LYS A 336 -5.94 -26.74 -33.84
CA LYS A 336 -5.52 -26.10 -32.57
C LYS A 336 -4.08 -26.44 -32.21
N VAL A 337 -3.66 -27.69 -32.44
CA VAL A 337 -2.28 -28.12 -32.24
C VAL A 337 -1.34 -27.30 -33.13
N ARG A 338 -1.68 -27.13 -34.42
CA ARG A 338 -0.88 -26.31 -35.35
C ARG A 338 -0.79 -24.85 -34.90
N GLU A 339 -1.90 -24.24 -34.53
CA GLU A 339 -1.95 -22.84 -34.09
C GLU A 339 -1.12 -22.59 -32.83
N LEU A 340 -1.32 -23.43 -31.79
CA LEU A 340 -0.56 -23.34 -30.55
C LEU A 340 0.93 -23.66 -30.74
N SER A 341 1.26 -24.57 -31.67
CA SER A 341 2.66 -24.87 -31.98
C SER A 341 3.37 -23.67 -32.62
N ALA A 342 2.73 -23.01 -33.59
CA ALA A 342 3.26 -21.80 -34.22
C ALA A 342 3.41 -20.65 -33.21
N TRP A 343 2.47 -20.51 -32.27
CA TRP A 343 2.56 -19.53 -31.20
C TRP A 343 3.69 -19.84 -30.22
N LEU A 344 3.85 -21.11 -29.84
CA LEU A 344 4.94 -21.56 -28.98
C LEU A 344 6.31 -21.29 -29.64
N GLU A 345 6.46 -21.58 -30.94
CA GLU A 345 7.67 -21.25 -31.70
C GLU A 345 7.97 -19.74 -31.68
N ARG A 346 6.94 -18.90 -31.78
CA ARG A 346 7.08 -17.45 -31.68
C ARG A 346 7.51 -17.03 -30.26
N LEU A 347 6.95 -17.64 -29.21
CA LEU A 347 7.37 -17.40 -27.83
C LEU A 347 8.82 -17.87 -27.57
N ASP A 348 9.25 -18.98 -28.18
CA ASP A 348 10.60 -19.53 -28.06
C ASP A 348 11.66 -18.63 -28.74
N SER A 349 11.24 -17.69 -29.61
CA SER A 349 12.13 -16.66 -30.15
C SER A 349 12.52 -15.57 -29.14
N LEU A 350 11.77 -15.45 -28.04
CA LEU A 350 12.06 -14.51 -26.95
C LEU A 350 13.19 -15.04 -26.07
N PRO A 351 13.93 -14.15 -25.37
CA PRO A 351 14.85 -14.59 -24.32
C PRO A 351 14.13 -15.38 -23.22
N CYS A 352 14.88 -16.22 -22.49
CA CYS A 352 14.34 -17.16 -21.50
C CYS A 352 13.27 -16.53 -20.59
N GLN A 353 12.08 -17.14 -20.56
CA GLN A 353 10.97 -16.76 -19.70
C GLN A 353 11.06 -17.52 -18.37
N ASP A 354 11.55 -16.84 -17.33
CA ASP A 354 11.57 -17.36 -15.96
C ASP A 354 10.42 -16.78 -15.14
N VAL A 355 9.19 -17.13 -15.52
CA VAL A 355 7.97 -16.69 -14.82
C VAL A 355 8.02 -17.01 -13.31
N PRO A 356 8.45 -18.21 -12.86
CA PRO A 356 8.61 -18.49 -11.44
C PRO A 356 9.59 -17.55 -10.74
N GLY A 357 10.75 -17.28 -11.36
CA GLY A 357 11.73 -16.33 -10.85
C GLY A 357 11.20 -14.90 -10.80
N TRP A 358 10.46 -14.45 -11.81
CA TRP A 358 9.83 -13.13 -11.79
C TRP A 358 8.76 -13.03 -10.72
N LEU A 359 7.86 -14.02 -10.64
CA LEU A 359 6.82 -14.07 -9.61
C LEU A 359 7.45 -14.02 -8.22
N ALA A 360 8.55 -14.74 -7.95
CA ALA A 360 9.25 -14.71 -6.67
C ALA A 360 9.76 -13.31 -6.26
N THR A 361 10.01 -12.41 -7.22
CA THR A 361 10.41 -11.01 -6.95
C THR A 361 9.21 -10.08 -6.74
N THR A 362 8.01 -10.49 -7.16
CA THR A 362 6.76 -9.78 -6.87
C THR A 362 6.35 -9.97 -5.42
N ALA A 363 5.37 -9.17 -4.99
CA ALA A 363 4.95 -9.19 -3.61
C ALA A 363 3.91 -10.31 -3.32
N SER A 364 3.15 -10.76 -4.32
CA SER A 364 2.40 -12.03 -4.28
C SER A 364 3.33 -13.24 -4.16
N GLY A 365 4.43 -13.28 -4.93
CA GLY A 365 5.39 -14.38 -4.84
C GLY A 365 6.07 -14.48 -3.47
N ARG A 366 6.36 -13.34 -2.84
CA ARG A 366 6.82 -13.32 -1.44
C ARG A 366 5.80 -13.91 -0.47
N LEU A 367 4.51 -13.60 -0.61
CA LEU A 367 3.45 -14.19 0.22
C LEU A 367 3.32 -15.70 -0.01
N LEU A 368 3.39 -16.15 -1.27
CA LEU A 368 3.39 -17.58 -1.60
C LEU A 368 4.59 -18.31 -0.97
N GLN A 369 5.76 -17.67 -0.92
CA GLN A 369 6.92 -18.21 -0.22
C GLN A 369 6.69 -18.29 1.29
N VAL A 370 6.09 -17.26 1.91
CA VAL A 370 5.75 -17.27 3.34
C VAL A 370 4.80 -18.43 3.67
N LEU A 371 3.77 -18.66 2.85
CA LEU A 371 2.87 -19.81 3.00
C LEU A 371 3.59 -21.16 2.85
N ALA A 372 4.49 -21.26 1.88
CA ALA A 372 5.28 -22.47 1.65
C ALA A 372 6.20 -22.76 2.86
N ASP A 373 6.85 -21.74 3.41
CA ASP A 373 7.74 -21.85 4.58
C ASP A 373 6.97 -22.20 5.87
N ALA A 374 5.73 -21.74 6.00
CA ALA A 374 4.83 -22.06 7.11
C ALA A 374 4.21 -23.47 6.98
N THR A 375 4.21 -24.06 5.78
CA THR A 375 3.61 -25.37 5.53
C THR A 375 4.62 -26.49 5.83
N PRO A 376 4.34 -27.41 6.77
CA PRO A 376 5.29 -28.43 7.16
C PRO A 376 5.57 -29.43 6.03
N ALA A 377 6.85 -29.75 5.83
CA ALA A 377 7.27 -30.85 4.96
C ALA A 377 6.65 -32.18 5.41
N SER A 378 6.50 -33.14 4.47
CA SER A 378 5.73 -34.38 4.67
C SER A 378 6.05 -35.13 5.98
N ALA A 379 7.33 -35.30 6.33
CA ALA A 379 7.75 -36.00 7.55
C ALA A 379 7.38 -35.23 8.84
N VAL A 380 7.51 -33.90 8.85
CA VAL A 380 7.10 -33.05 9.98
C VAL A 380 5.58 -33.04 10.10
N ARG A 381 4.87 -32.92 8.97
CA ARG A 381 3.40 -32.98 8.91
C ARG A 381 2.87 -34.29 9.48
N GLN A 382 3.48 -35.43 9.16
CA GLN A 382 3.09 -36.73 9.75
C GLN A 382 3.25 -36.75 11.27
N ARG A 383 4.30 -36.13 11.82
CA ARG A 383 4.51 -36.01 13.28
C ARG A 383 3.45 -35.12 13.93
N VAL A 384 3.11 -34.00 13.32
CA VAL A 384 2.03 -33.10 13.78
C VAL A 384 0.68 -33.83 13.77
N LEU A 385 0.34 -34.50 12.67
CA LEU A 385 -0.90 -35.28 12.56
C LEU A 385 -0.96 -36.43 13.57
N ALA A 386 0.17 -37.09 13.84
CA ALA A 386 0.25 -38.13 14.87
C ALA A 386 0.02 -37.57 16.29
N GLN A 387 0.47 -36.34 16.56
CA GLN A 387 0.20 -35.65 17.83
C GLN A 387 -1.29 -35.30 17.96
N LEU A 388 -1.89 -34.73 16.92
CA LEU A 388 -3.32 -34.42 16.87
C LEU A 388 -4.19 -35.68 17.00
N ALA A 389 -3.74 -36.82 16.46
CA ALA A 389 -4.45 -38.09 16.65
C ALA A 389 -4.40 -38.60 18.10
N LYS A 390 -3.33 -38.31 18.85
CA LYS A 390 -3.20 -38.67 20.28
C LYS A 390 -4.00 -37.73 21.18
N ARG A 391 -4.07 -36.44 20.84
CA ARG A 391 -4.77 -35.40 21.57
C ARG A 391 -5.63 -34.61 20.57
N PRO A 392 -6.84 -35.11 20.24
CA PRO A 392 -7.69 -34.44 19.29
C PRO A 392 -8.13 -33.08 19.85
N GLY A 393 -7.88 -32.02 19.08
CA GLY A 393 -8.44 -30.70 19.34
C GLY A 393 -9.97 -30.68 19.17
N PRO A 394 -10.64 -29.59 19.59
CA PRO A 394 -12.07 -29.43 19.40
C PRO A 394 -12.42 -29.44 17.91
N GLN A 395 -13.57 -30.04 17.58
CA GLN A 395 -13.99 -30.17 16.19
C GLN A 395 -14.40 -28.80 15.61
N ILE A 396 -13.85 -28.47 14.44
CA ILE A 396 -14.24 -27.31 13.64
C ILE A 396 -15.30 -27.72 12.62
N GLY A 397 -16.34 -26.91 12.52
CA GLY A 397 -17.33 -26.96 11.45
C GLY A 397 -17.09 -25.85 10.44
N PHE A 398 -16.71 -26.21 9.22
CA PHE A 398 -16.61 -25.27 8.10
C PHE A 398 -17.98 -25.15 7.42
N VAL A 399 -18.48 -23.92 7.27
CA VAL A 399 -19.71 -23.65 6.52
C VAL A 399 -19.34 -22.86 5.27
N VAL A 400 -19.46 -23.51 4.12
CA VAL A 400 -19.12 -22.93 2.81
C VAL A 400 -20.38 -22.43 2.12
N ALA A 401 -20.42 -21.15 1.80
CA ALA A 401 -21.47 -20.53 1.01
C ALA A 401 -21.08 -20.53 -0.49
N ASP A 402 -21.80 -21.31 -1.29
CA ASP A 402 -21.70 -21.36 -2.75
C ASP A 402 -22.97 -20.75 -3.35
N LEU A 403 -23.07 -19.42 -3.28
CA LEU A 403 -24.24 -18.67 -3.76
C LEU A 403 -24.20 -18.41 -5.26
N GLN A 404 -23.05 -18.62 -5.91
CA GLN A 404 -22.84 -18.41 -7.34
C GLN A 404 -22.95 -19.70 -8.17
N ASP A 405 -23.12 -20.85 -7.51
CA ASP A 405 -23.14 -22.17 -8.15
C ASP A 405 -21.82 -22.47 -8.89
N ASP A 406 -20.69 -22.15 -8.26
CA ASP A 406 -19.36 -22.32 -8.83
C ASP A 406 -18.70 -23.60 -8.29
N ASP A 407 -18.89 -24.69 -9.03
CA ASP A 407 -18.33 -26.00 -8.69
C ASP A 407 -16.79 -26.01 -8.68
N LEU A 408 -16.13 -25.18 -9.50
CA LEU A 408 -14.66 -25.13 -9.54
C LEU A 408 -14.12 -24.41 -8.30
N ALA A 409 -14.73 -23.29 -7.93
CA ALA A 409 -14.39 -22.57 -6.71
C ALA A 409 -14.63 -23.45 -5.47
N LEU A 410 -15.77 -24.15 -5.42
CA LEU A 410 -16.07 -25.09 -4.34
C LEU A 410 -15.05 -26.24 -4.25
N GLN A 411 -14.65 -26.78 -5.39
CA GLN A 411 -13.62 -27.84 -5.46
C GLN A 411 -12.27 -27.34 -4.94
N ALA A 412 -11.85 -26.12 -5.28
CA ALA A 412 -10.61 -25.52 -4.76
C ALA A 412 -10.62 -25.42 -3.23
N THR A 413 -11.75 -25.02 -2.63
CA THR A 413 -11.92 -25.00 -1.17
C THR A 413 -11.77 -26.41 -0.58
N PHE A 414 -12.41 -27.43 -1.18
CA PHE A 414 -12.28 -28.81 -0.72
C PHE A 414 -10.86 -29.35 -0.80
N ASP A 415 -10.17 -29.12 -1.92
CA ASP A 415 -8.81 -29.60 -2.12
C ASP A 415 -7.84 -28.99 -1.10
N SER A 416 -8.02 -27.70 -0.77
CA SER A 416 -7.21 -27.03 0.27
C SER A 416 -7.39 -27.65 1.66
N LEU A 417 -8.63 -27.98 2.04
CA LEU A 417 -8.95 -28.61 3.31
C LEU A 417 -8.39 -30.04 3.39
N LEU A 418 -8.51 -30.81 2.32
CA LEU A 418 -8.00 -32.19 2.24
C LEU A 418 -6.47 -32.23 2.23
N ALA A 419 -5.81 -31.27 1.57
CA ALA A 419 -4.35 -31.18 1.49
C ALA A 419 -3.68 -31.00 2.87
N ALA A 420 -4.38 -30.41 3.84
CA ALA A 420 -3.91 -30.29 5.22
C ALA A 420 -3.84 -31.66 5.95
N GLY A 421 -4.60 -32.65 5.49
CA GLY A 421 -4.65 -33.99 6.09
C GLY A 421 -5.45 -34.08 7.39
N LEU A 422 -6.23 -33.03 7.72
CA LEU A 422 -7.13 -33.05 8.87
C LEU A 422 -8.25 -34.08 8.68
N ARG A 423 -8.70 -34.66 9.80
CA ARG A 423 -9.79 -35.65 9.81
C ARG A 423 -10.93 -35.32 10.77
N ASN A 424 -10.69 -34.46 11.76
CA ASN A 424 -11.69 -34.07 12.76
C ASN A 424 -12.35 -32.74 12.39
N PHE A 425 -13.18 -32.75 11.37
CA PHE A 425 -13.97 -31.58 10.96
C PHE A 425 -15.36 -31.99 10.47
N LYS A 426 -16.25 -31.00 10.40
CA LYS A 426 -17.53 -31.08 9.69
C LYS A 426 -17.54 -30.04 8.58
N LEU A 427 -18.20 -30.35 7.47
CA LEU A 427 -18.32 -29.47 6.32
C LEU A 427 -19.80 -29.35 5.95
N VAL A 428 -20.33 -28.14 5.99
CA VAL A 428 -21.69 -27.82 5.53
C VAL A 428 -21.59 -26.90 4.32
N VAL A 429 -22.24 -27.24 3.23
CA VAL A 429 -22.24 -26.45 2.00
C VAL A 429 -23.64 -25.92 1.74
N LEU A 430 -23.78 -24.60 1.74
CA LEU A 430 -24.99 -23.89 1.35
C LEU A 430 -24.89 -23.56 -0.14
N LYS A 431 -25.54 -24.35 -0.99
CA LYS A 431 -25.40 -24.26 -2.46
C LYS A 431 -26.66 -23.70 -3.11
N ALA A 432 -26.51 -22.67 -3.94
CA ALA A 432 -27.62 -22.09 -4.71
C ALA A 432 -28.13 -23.04 -5.80
N GLY A 433 -27.22 -23.78 -6.45
CA GLY A 433 -27.55 -24.79 -7.44
C GLY A 433 -27.94 -26.15 -6.84
N LYS A 434 -28.06 -27.13 -7.73
CA LYS A 434 -28.43 -28.49 -7.34
C LYS A 434 -27.28 -29.17 -6.60
N PRO A 435 -27.48 -29.69 -5.37
CA PRO A 435 -26.45 -30.46 -4.69
C PRO A 435 -25.99 -31.68 -5.51
N PRO A 436 -24.68 -32.00 -5.51
CA PRO A 436 -24.16 -33.15 -6.24
C PRO A 436 -24.60 -34.49 -5.62
N ALA A 437 -24.93 -34.48 -4.31
CA ALA A 437 -25.39 -35.65 -3.59
C ALA A 437 -26.42 -35.27 -2.50
N ILE A 438 -27.33 -36.20 -2.21
CA ILE A 438 -28.25 -36.09 -1.07
C ILE A 438 -27.50 -36.52 0.19
N THR A 439 -27.43 -35.64 1.18
CA THR A 439 -26.66 -35.84 2.42
C THR A 439 -27.47 -35.35 3.63
N THR A 440 -27.02 -35.67 4.84
CA THR A 440 -27.67 -35.29 6.09
C THR A 440 -26.65 -34.65 7.06
N ALA A 441 -27.12 -33.95 8.09
CA ALA A 441 -26.26 -33.37 9.14
C ALA A 441 -25.37 -34.40 9.88
N ARG A 442 -25.69 -35.70 9.77
CA ARG A 442 -24.87 -36.79 10.35
C ARG A 442 -23.61 -37.06 9.54
N ASP A 443 -23.64 -36.81 8.25
CA ASP A 443 -22.51 -37.02 7.34
C ASP A 443 -21.40 -36.00 7.59
N THR A 444 -20.15 -36.34 7.26
CA THR A 444 -19.02 -35.40 7.40
C THR A 444 -19.20 -34.18 6.50
N LEU A 445 -19.72 -34.42 5.29
CA LEU A 445 -20.08 -33.40 4.30
C LEU A 445 -21.60 -33.37 4.17
N HIS A 446 -22.20 -32.20 4.42
CA HIS A 446 -23.62 -31.97 4.30
C HIS A 446 -23.93 -30.82 3.34
N PHE A 447 -24.60 -31.12 2.23
CA PHE A 447 -25.15 -30.13 1.31
C PHE A 447 -26.55 -29.70 1.72
N VAL A 448 -26.79 -28.40 1.70
CA VAL A 448 -28.09 -27.76 1.88
C VAL A 448 -28.32 -26.87 0.67
N GLN A 449 -29.39 -27.14 -0.07
CA GLN A 449 -29.80 -26.27 -1.17
C GLN A 449 -30.42 -25.00 -0.59
N VAL A 450 -30.00 -23.84 -1.10
CA VAL A 450 -30.43 -22.52 -0.63
C VAL A 450 -30.77 -21.60 -1.79
N GLU A 451 -31.39 -20.46 -1.49
CA GLU A 451 -31.56 -19.35 -2.41
C GLU A 451 -30.93 -18.08 -1.81
N PRO A 452 -30.53 -17.08 -2.61
CA PRO A 452 -29.95 -15.84 -2.10
C PRO A 452 -30.79 -15.13 -1.02
N GLY A 453 -32.12 -15.29 -1.06
CA GLY A 453 -33.02 -14.69 -0.06
C GLY A 453 -33.17 -15.45 1.25
N ASN A 454 -32.71 -16.71 1.35
CA ASN A 454 -32.99 -17.58 2.50
C ASN A 454 -31.76 -18.30 3.06
N TRP A 455 -30.57 -18.13 2.46
CA TRP A 455 -29.38 -18.89 2.85
C TRP A 455 -28.94 -18.59 4.29
N VAL A 456 -29.11 -17.36 4.80
CA VAL A 456 -28.79 -17.03 6.20
C VAL A 456 -29.70 -17.77 7.19
N SER A 457 -30.97 -17.98 6.83
CA SER A 457 -31.89 -18.79 7.63
C SER A 457 -31.44 -20.25 7.69
N HIS A 458 -31.02 -20.81 6.55
CA HIS A 458 -30.47 -22.17 6.46
C HIS A 458 -29.12 -22.30 7.19
N LEU A 459 -28.25 -21.30 7.10
CA LEU A 459 -27.03 -21.18 7.92
C LEU A 459 -27.39 -21.30 9.39
N ASN A 460 -28.28 -20.45 9.88
CA ASN A 460 -28.72 -20.45 11.28
C ASN A 460 -29.36 -21.78 11.70
N HIS A 461 -30.07 -22.47 10.80
CA HIS A 461 -30.60 -23.80 11.06
C HIS A 461 -29.49 -24.85 11.19
N ALA A 462 -28.54 -24.85 10.26
CA ALA A 462 -27.39 -25.76 10.26
C ALA A 462 -26.54 -25.58 11.54
N LEU A 463 -26.28 -24.34 11.97
CA LEU A 463 -25.51 -24.05 13.19
C LEU A 463 -26.12 -24.68 14.46
N ARG A 464 -27.45 -24.72 14.55
CA ARG A 464 -28.13 -25.33 15.70
C ARG A 464 -27.94 -26.85 15.76
N GLN A 465 -27.78 -27.48 14.60
CA GLN A 465 -27.61 -28.93 14.47
C GLN A 465 -26.15 -29.37 14.46
N LEU A 466 -25.22 -28.44 14.21
CA LEU A 466 -23.81 -28.75 14.07
C LEU A 466 -23.23 -29.22 15.42
N PRO A 467 -22.59 -30.40 15.48
CA PRO A 467 -22.00 -30.90 16.72
C PRO A 467 -20.66 -30.24 17.05
N SER A 468 -20.10 -29.47 16.11
CA SER A 468 -18.80 -28.84 16.22
C SER A 468 -18.81 -27.73 17.27
N GLU A 469 -17.70 -27.58 17.99
CA GLU A 469 -17.55 -26.55 19.02
C GLU A 469 -17.27 -25.18 18.39
N TRP A 470 -16.48 -25.19 17.32
CA TRP A 470 -16.06 -24.02 16.58
C TRP A 470 -16.64 -24.02 15.18
N VAL A 471 -16.89 -22.83 14.64
CA VAL A 471 -17.43 -22.63 13.29
C VAL A 471 -16.61 -21.58 12.56
N MET A 472 -16.34 -21.82 11.29
CA MET A 472 -15.76 -20.85 10.37
C MET A 472 -16.65 -20.74 9.13
N LEU A 473 -16.98 -19.52 8.72
CA LEU A 473 -17.66 -19.26 7.46
C LEU A 473 -16.61 -19.12 6.35
N LEU A 474 -16.90 -19.72 5.20
CA LEU A 474 -16.09 -19.64 3.98
C LEU A 474 -17.02 -19.35 2.80
N GLN A 475 -16.49 -18.70 1.77
CA GLN A 475 -17.09 -18.63 0.45
C GLN A 475 -16.48 -19.72 -0.44
N ALA A 476 -17.24 -20.23 -1.41
CA ALA A 476 -16.68 -21.10 -2.44
C ALA A 476 -15.51 -20.36 -3.13
N GLY A 477 -14.35 -21.01 -3.19
CA GLY A 477 -13.10 -20.44 -3.72
C GLY A 477 -12.13 -19.95 -2.65
N ASP A 478 -12.55 -19.82 -1.38
CA ASP A 478 -11.62 -19.59 -0.28
C ASP A 478 -10.71 -20.80 -0.09
N ILE A 479 -9.41 -20.57 0.09
CA ILE A 479 -8.38 -21.60 0.22
C ILE A 479 -7.84 -21.58 1.64
N LEU A 480 -7.88 -22.72 2.33
CA LEU A 480 -7.28 -22.88 3.65
C LEU A 480 -5.77 -23.11 3.55
N ALA A 481 -4.99 -22.29 4.25
CA ALA A 481 -3.55 -22.46 4.34
C ALA A 481 -3.22 -23.67 5.24
N GLY A 482 -2.64 -24.72 4.67
CA GLY A 482 -2.38 -25.98 5.38
C GLY A 482 -1.52 -25.82 6.64
N GLY A 483 -0.50 -24.96 6.61
CA GLY A 483 0.32 -24.61 7.79
C GLY A 483 -0.50 -23.97 8.91
N GLY A 484 -1.24 -22.89 8.59
CA GLY A 484 -2.10 -22.19 9.55
C GLY A 484 -3.18 -23.08 10.14
N LEU A 485 -3.79 -23.95 9.34
CA LEU A 485 -4.84 -24.85 9.79
C LEU A 485 -4.32 -25.93 10.77
N LEU A 486 -3.10 -26.45 10.54
CA LEU A 486 -2.47 -27.39 11.48
C LEU A 486 -2.06 -26.71 12.79
N ARG A 487 -1.54 -25.48 12.73
CA ARG A 487 -1.21 -24.67 13.90
C ARG A 487 -2.45 -24.39 14.74
N LEU A 488 -3.52 -23.92 14.10
CA LEU A 488 -4.81 -23.66 14.74
C LEU A 488 -5.31 -24.87 15.52
N GLN A 489 -5.26 -26.07 14.92
CA GLN A 489 -5.69 -27.30 15.59
C GLN A 489 -4.85 -27.68 16.81
N LEU A 490 -3.55 -27.35 16.82
CA LEU A 490 -2.70 -27.58 17.99
C LEU A 490 -3.02 -26.60 19.12
N GLU A 491 -3.27 -25.34 18.80
CA GLU A 491 -3.48 -24.26 19.78
C GLU A 491 -4.91 -24.22 20.34
N LEU A 492 -5.92 -24.69 19.58
CA LEU A 492 -7.33 -24.64 19.99
C LEU A 492 -7.61 -25.38 21.31
N GLY A 493 -6.89 -26.47 21.59
CA GLY A 493 -7.05 -27.23 22.82
C GLY A 493 -6.53 -26.50 24.07
N GLU A 494 -5.74 -25.44 23.90
CA GLU A 494 -5.07 -24.70 24.98
C GLU A 494 -5.81 -23.39 25.33
N SER A 495 -6.83 -23.01 24.57
CA SER A 495 -7.51 -21.70 24.65
C SER A 495 -9.02 -21.81 24.94
N PRO A 496 -9.45 -22.41 26.07
CA PRO A 496 -10.87 -22.63 26.36
C PRO A 496 -11.65 -21.35 26.70
N ALA A 497 -10.98 -20.23 26.95
CA ALA A 497 -11.61 -18.95 27.32
C ALA A 497 -12.05 -18.10 26.11
N CYS A 498 -11.61 -18.44 24.90
CA CYS A 498 -11.90 -17.64 23.71
C CYS A 498 -13.28 -17.97 23.11
N ASP A 499 -14.01 -16.93 22.69
CA ASP A 499 -15.26 -17.03 21.93
C ASP A 499 -15.06 -16.76 20.44
N ALA A 500 -14.03 -16.00 20.07
CA ALA A 500 -13.73 -15.66 18.69
C ALA A 500 -12.21 -15.57 18.48
N ILE A 501 -11.71 -16.17 17.41
CA ILE A 501 -10.28 -16.16 17.05
C ILE A 501 -10.15 -15.66 15.61
N CYS A 502 -9.41 -14.58 15.42
CA CYS A 502 -8.97 -14.17 14.09
C CYS A 502 -7.58 -14.73 13.79
N ALA A 503 -7.25 -14.78 12.51
CA ALA A 503 -5.91 -15.07 12.02
C ALA A 503 -5.55 -14.07 10.94
N ASP A 504 -4.31 -14.12 10.47
CA ASP A 504 -3.93 -13.35 9.29
C ASP A 504 -4.59 -13.93 8.03
N GLU A 505 -4.84 -13.07 7.05
CA GLU A 505 -5.57 -13.41 5.83
C GLU A 505 -4.76 -12.97 4.61
N ILE A 506 -4.87 -13.70 3.50
CA ILE A 506 -4.44 -13.20 2.20
C ILE A 506 -5.69 -12.88 1.39
N GLN A 507 -5.82 -11.65 0.94
CA GLN A 507 -6.91 -11.24 0.06
C GLN A 507 -6.45 -11.22 -1.38
N ARG A 508 -7.26 -11.80 -2.26
CA ARG A 508 -7.10 -11.76 -3.71
C ARG A 508 -7.90 -10.60 -4.27
N ASP A 509 -7.24 -9.73 -5.04
CA ASP A 509 -7.89 -8.62 -5.74
C ASP A 509 -8.55 -9.05 -7.07
N GLU A 510 -9.18 -8.10 -7.76
CA GLU A 510 -9.90 -8.36 -9.02
C GLU A 510 -8.97 -8.87 -10.15
N GLU A 511 -7.69 -8.48 -10.13
CA GLU A 511 -6.68 -8.94 -11.08
C GLU A 511 -6.05 -10.29 -10.69
N GLY A 512 -6.33 -10.80 -9.49
CA GLY A 512 -5.82 -12.06 -8.97
C GLY A 512 -4.50 -11.96 -8.20
N ARG A 513 -4.02 -10.74 -7.90
CA ARG A 513 -2.84 -10.50 -7.06
C ARG A 513 -3.18 -10.80 -5.60
N LEU A 514 -2.16 -11.16 -4.84
CA LEU A 514 -2.27 -11.50 -3.43
C LEU A 514 -1.79 -10.34 -2.55
N LEU A 515 -2.66 -9.97 -1.60
CA LEU A 515 -2.47 -8.92 -0.61
C LEU A 515 -2.46 -9.56 0.77
N GLY A 516 -1.35 -9.44 1.51
CA GLY A 516 -1.22 -10.01 2.84
C GLY A 516 -1.80 -9.07 3.89
N ILE A 517 -2.79 -9.53 4.63
CA ILE A 517 -3.45 -8.81 5.72
C ILE A 517 -2.97 -9.40 7.04
N MET A 518 -1.95 -8.77 7.63
CA MET A 518 -1.49 -9.08 8.98
C MET A 518 -2.33 -8.29 9.97
N ARG A 519 -3.27 -8.97 10.65
CA ARG A 519 -4.22 -8.31 11.56
C ARG A 519 -3.49 -7.98 12.87
N PRO A 520 -3.55 -6.75 13.37
CA PRO A 520 -2.88 -6.38 14.62
C PRO A 520 -3.72 -6.81 15.83
N GLY A 521 -3.90 -8.11 16.02
CA GLY A 521 -4.72 -8.66 17.09
C GLY A 521 -6.23 -8.45 16.88
N SER A 522 -6.98 -8.43 17.99
CA SER A 522 -8.42 -8.15 18.03
C SER A 522 -8.72 -6.67 18.29
N ASP A 523 -8.05 -5.77 17.55
CA ASP A 523 -8.18 -4.32 17.71
C ASP A 523 -9.61 -3.85 17.37
N LEU A 524 -10.27 -3.22 18.35
CA LEU A 524 -11.64 -2.75 18.22
C LEU A 524 -11.80 -1.56 17.27
N ASP A 525 -10.83 -0.66 17.27
CA ASP A 525 -10.88 0.54 16.43
C ASP A 525 -10.69 0.19 14.96
N LEU A 526 -9.84 -0.79 14.67
CA LEU A 526 -9.70 -1.38 13.35
C LEU A 526 -10.90 -2.26 12.99
N LEU A 527 -11.47 -3.02 13.91
CA LEU A 527 -12.72 -3.76 13.63
C LEU A 527 -13.83 -2.79 13.21
N ARG A 528 -14.00 -1.66 13.91
CA ARG A 528 -14.99 -0.63 13.59
C ARG A 528 -14.71 0.11 12.28
N SER A 529 -13.45 0.42 11.99
CA SER A 529 -13.08 1.26 10.83
C SER A 529 -12.74 0.48 9.57
N GLN A 530 -12.27 -0.77 9.68
CA GLN A 530 -11.79 -1.61 8.58
C GLN A 530 -12.52 -2.96 8.51
N PRO A 531 -13.86 -2.99 8.37
CA PRO A 531 -14.63 -4.24 8.40
C PRO A 531 -14.18 -5.23 7.31
N ALA A 532 -13.83 -4.75 6.11
CA ALA A 532 -13.32 -5.58 5.01
C ALA A 532 -12.02 -6.34 5.33
N LEU A 533 -11.17 -5.78 6.20
CA LEU A 533 -9.88 -6.35 6.57
C LEU A 533 -9.92 -7.11 7.89
N MET A 534 -10.83 -6.72 8.81
CA MET A 534 -10.83 -7.18 10.19
C MET A 534 -11.94 -8.15 10.54
N SER A 535 -13.03 -8.25 9.78
CA SER A 535 -14.23 -8.99 10.21
C SER A 535 -14.46 -10.35 9.56
N ARG A 536 -13.63 -10.75 8.60
CA ARG A 536 -13.85 -11.96 7.79
C ARG A 536 -13.14 -13.18 8.35
N HIS A 537 -13.71 -14.37 8.11
CA HIS A 537 -13.13 -15.68 8.40
C HIS A 537 -12.72 -15.87 9.86
N TRP A 538 -13.52 -15.35 10.79
CA TRP A 538 -13.29 -15.60 12.20
C TRP A 538 -13.66 -17.03 12.55
N LEU A 539 -12.83 -17.67 13.38
CA LEU A 539 -13.22 -18.89 14.04
C LEU A 539 -14.07 -18.52 15.26
N LEU A 540 -15.35 -18.85 15.21
CA LEU A 540 -16.35 -18.46 16.20
C LEU A 540 -16.78 -19.67 17.03
N ARG A 541 -16.85 -19.52 18.34
CA ARG A 541 -17.39 -20.55 19.22
C ARG A 541 -18.89 -20.66 18.95
N ARG A 542 -19.34 -21.84 18.51
CA ARG A 542 -20.72 -22.08 18.08
C ARG A 542 -21.72 -21.62 19.13
N GLN A 543 -21.45 -21.91 20.41
CA GLN A 543 -22.34 -21.54 21.50
C GLN A 543 -22.47 -20.02 21.66
N ALA A 544 -21.38 -19.25 21.52
CA ALA A 544 -21.42 -17.79 21.56
C ALA A 544 -22.30 -17.22 20.43
N VAL A 545 -22.23 -17.81 19.23
CA VAL A 545 -23.09 -17.43 18.10
C VAL A 545 -24.56 -17.69 18.42
N LEU A 546 -24.89 -18.83 19.03
CA LEU A 546 -26.26 -19.17 19.42
C LEU A 546 -26.80 -18.27 20.53
N ASP A 547 -25.98 -17.98 21.55
CA ASP A 547 -26.34 -17.14 22.70
C ASP A 547 -26.67 -15.70 22.25
N LEU A 548 -26.00 -15.21 21.21
CA LEU A 548 -26.25 -13.90 20.61
C LEU A 548 -27.45 -13.85 19.64
N GLY A 549 -28.17 -14.96 19.46
CA GLY A 549 -29.32 -15.03 18.56
C GLY A 549 -28.97 -15.36 17.10
N CYS A 550 -27.80 -15.93 16.85
CA CYS A 550 -27.26 -16.29 15.53
C CYS A 550 -26.94 -15.08 14.62
N PHE A 551 -26.83 -15.32 13.31
CA PHE A 551 -26.55 -14.28 12.31
C PHE A 551 -27.84 -13.57 11.89
N ASP A 552 -27.76 -12.25 11.67
CA ASP A 552 -28.90 -11.43 11.24
C ASP A 552 -29.05 -11.44 9.72
N SER A 553 -30.18 -11.92 9.21
CA SER A 553 -30.44 -12.04 7.77
C SER A 553 -30.57 -10.70 7.04
N ARG A 554 -30.65 -9.58 7.76
CA ARG A 554 -30.64 -8.23 7.17
C ARG A 554 -29.26 -7.83 6.63
N PHE A 555 -28.20 -8.47 7.12
CA PHE A 555 -26.81 -8.14 6.81
C PHE A 555 -26.11 -9.30 6.10
N GLY A 556 -26.70 -9.77 4.99
CA GLY A 556 -26.24 -10.95 4.27
C GLY A 556 -24.79 -10.88 3.81
N HIS A 557 -24.26 -9.69 3.55
CA HIS A 557 -22.89 -9.50 3.07
C HIS A 557 -21.89 -9.20 4.19
N ALA A 558 -22.35 -8.71 5.35
CA ALA A 558 -21.52 -8.33 6.51
C ALA A 558 -21.89 -9.10 7.80
N LEU A 559 -22.31 -10.37 7.68
CA LEU A 559 -22.79 -11.20 8.80
C LEU A 559 -21.80 -11.32 9.96
N GLU A 560 -20.54 -11.61 9.66
CA GLU A 560 -19.49 -11.76 10.67
C GLU A 560 -19.23 -10.43 11.38
N TYR A 561 -19.23 -9.31 10.64
CA TYR A 561 -19.04 -7.99 11.22
C TYR A 561 -20.12 -7.62 12.24
N ASP A 562 -21.40 -7.82 11.88
CA ASP A 562 -22.53 -7.61 12.80
C ASP A 562 -22.40 -8.46 14.06
N LEU A 563 -22.08 -9.75 13.90
CA LEU A 563 -21.94 -10.68 15.01
C LEU A 563 -20.78 -10.32 15.93
N LEU A 564 -19.62 -9.95 15.37
CA LEU A 564 -18.44 -9.57 16.14
C LEU A 564 -18.69 -8.32 16.96
N LEU A 565 -19.36 -7.30 16.41
CA LEU A 565 -19.73 -6.12 17.19
C LEU A 565 -20.74 -6.45 18.30
N ARG A 566 -21.72 -7.34 18.04
CA ARG A 566 -22.62 -7.84 19.08
C ARG A 566 -21.90 -8.63 20.17
N LEU A 567 -20.88 -9.40 19.81
CA LEU A 567 -20.04 -10.12 20.76
C LEU A 567 -19.27 -9.15 21.66
N VAL A 568 -18.67 -8.10 21.08
CA VAL A 568 -17.99 -7.04 21.86
C VAL A 568 -18.96 -6.30 22.77
N GLU A 569 -20.16 -5.98 22.30
CA GLU A 569 -21.22 -5.33 23.08
C GLU A 569 -21.62 -6.16 24.33
N GLU A 570 -21.66 -7.49 24.22
CA GLU A 570 -22.15 -8.38 25.27
C GLU A 570 -21.04 -8.91 26.20
N ARG A 571 -19.87 -9.25 25.64
CA ARG A 571 -18.78 -9.97 26.33
C ARG A 571 -17.48 -9.16 26.42
N GLY A 572 -17.41 -7.99 25.79
CA GLY A 572 -16.18 -7.20 25.68
C GLY A 572 -15.12 -7.86 24.79
N LEU A 573 -13.89 -7.33 24.82
CA LEU A 573 -12.79 -7.80 23.98
C LEU A 573 -12.04 -9.02 24.55
N GLY A 574 -12.21 -9.34 25.84
CA GLY A 574 -11.41 -10.36 26.53
C GLY A 574 -11.61 -11.80 26.01
N GLY A 575 -12.72 -12.07 25.32
CA GLY A 575 -13.00 -13.36 24.67
C GLY A 575 -12.47 -13.46 23.25
N MET A 576 -11.82 -12.43 22.73
CA MET A 576 -11.30 -12.38 21.36
C MET A 576 -9.79 -12.63 21.38
N ALA A 577 -9.31 -13.44 20.45
CA ALA A 577 -7.88 -13.74 20.32
C ALA A 577 -7.45 -13.67 18.85
N HIS A 578 -6.14 -13.66 18.64
CA HIS A 578 -5.52 -13.63 17.33
C HIS A 578 -4.42 -14.69 17.24
N MET A 579 -4.36 -15.36 16.09
CA MET A 579 -3.28 -16.26 15.72
C MET A 579 -2.43 -15.57 14.64
N ASP A 580 -1.16 -15.28 14.96
CA ASP A 580 -0.16 -14.67 14.05
C ASP A 580 0.32 -15.63 12.94
N GLU A 581 -0.62 -16.15 12.13
CA GLU A 581 -0.36 -17.00 10.97
C GLU A 581 -1.45 -16.83 9.91
N TYR A 582 -1.08 -16.93 8.63
CA TYR A 582 -2.04 -16.91 7.55
C TYR A 582 -2.91 -18.18 7.57
N LEU A 583 -4.23 -18.00 7.64
CA LEU A 583 -5.18 -19.12 7.72
C LEU A 583 -6.01 -19.31 6.44
N VAL A 584 -6.41 -18.22 5.80
CA VAL A 584 -7.28 -18.22 4.62
C VAL A 584 -6.71 -17.33 3.52
N ILE A 585 -6.79 -17.81 2.28
CA ILE A 585 -6.69 -16.99 1.07
C ILE A 585 -8.11 -16.80 0.55
N GLY A 586 -8.65 -15.59 0.65
CA GLY A 586 -10.02 -15.27 0.27
C GLY A 586 -10.12 -14.12 -0.74
N GLY A 587 -11.31 -13.87 -1.27
CA GLY A 587 -11.56 -12.70 -2.12
C GLY A 587 -11.71 -11.40 -1.30
N GLN A 588 -11.41 -10.25 -1.91
CA GLN A 588 -11.69 -8.95 -1.30
C GLN A 588 -13.18 -8.75 -0.96
N ALA A 589 -13.45 -7.84 -0.03
CA ALA A 589 -14.81 -7.46 0.35
C ALA A 589 -15.57 -6.87 -0.83
N SER A 590 -16.81 -7.33 -1.03
CA SER A 590 -17.71 -6.81 -2.06
C SER A 590 -18.29 -5.45 -1.66
N GLU A 591 -18.69 -4.63 -2.65
CA GLU A 591 -19.33 -3.34 -2.39
C GLU A 591 -20.58 -3.39 -1.47
N PRO A 592 -21.49 -4.38 -1.62
CA PRO A 592 -22.63 -4.53 -0.69
C PRO A 592 -22.21 -4.69 0.78
N MET A 593 -21.08 -5.35 1.06
CA MET A 593 -20.57 -5.50 2.43
C MET A 593 -20.21 -4.15 3.04
N ARG A 594 -19.61 -3.23 2.26
CA ARG A 594 -19.27 -1.88 2.74
C ARG A 594 -20.52 -1.08 3.09
N SER A 595 -21.54 -1.15 2.23
CA SER A 595 -22.82 -0.48 2.49
C SER A 595 -23.48 -1.00 3.76
N GLU A 596 -23.58 -2.32 3.95
CA GLU A 596 -24.15 -2.90 5.17
C GLU A 596 -23.33 -2.56 6.42
N ALA A 597 -21.99 -2.47 6.30
CA ALA A 597 -21.11 -2.17 7.42
C ALA A 597 -21.37 -0.77 8.02
N VAL A 598 -21.77 0.21 7.22
CA VAL A 598 -22.15 1.55 7.72
C VAL A 598 -23.36 1.45 8.66
N ASP A 599 -24.41 0.73 8.24
CA ASP A 599 -25.64 0.55 9.02
C ASP A 599 -25.39 -0.26 10.30
N ILE A 600 -24.56 -1.31 10.20
CA ILE A 600 -24.14 -2.13 11.34
C ILE A 600 -23.38 -1.29 12.37
N LEU A 601 -22.44 -0.45 11.91
CA LEU A 601 -21.66 0.41 12.80
C LEU A 601 -22.51 1.49 13.45
N ASP A 602 -23.45 2.11 12.71
CA ASP A 602 -24.41 3.06 13.28
C ASP A 602 -25.27 2.40 14.38
N ARG A 603 -25.77 1.18 14.14
CA ARG A 603 -26.47 0.37 15.16
C ARG A 603 -25.60 0.14 16.38
N HIS A 604 -24.35 -0.29 16.19
CA HIS A 604 -23.40 -0.56 17.26
C HIS A 604 -23.16 0.69 18.13
N LEU A 605 -22.86 1.82 17.50
CA LEU A 605 -22.57 3.08 18.20
C LEU A 605 -23.80 3.61 18.96
N LYS A 606 -25.00 3.48 18.39
CA LYS A 606 -26.26 3.80 19.09
C LYS A 606 -26.49 2.91 20.31
N ARG A 607 -26.17 1.61 20.22
CA ARG A 607 -26.29 0.69 21.36
C ARG A 607 -25.33 1.06 22.49
N LEU A 608 -24.16 1.59 22.16
CA LEU A 608 -23.20 2.14 23.12
C LEU A 608 -23.57 3.53 23.65
N GLY A 609 -24.67 4.13 23.17
CA GLY A 609 -25.18 5.42 23.62
C GLY A 609 -24.63 6.64 22.87
N TYR A 610 -23.90 6.45 21.77
CA TYR A 610 -23.39 7.54 20.95
C TYR A 610 -24.41 8.03 19.93
N GLN A 611 -24.40 9.33 19.65
CA GLN A 611 -25.09 9.94 18.50
C GLN A 611 -24.10 10.19 17.36
N ALA A 612 -23.26 9.20 17.09
CA ALA A 612 -22.14 9.31 16.18
C ALA A 612 -22.58 9.52 14.72
N GLN A 613 -21.67 10.06 13.92
CA GLN A 613 -21.76 10.08 12.47
C GLN A 613 -20.70 9.14 11.90
N VAL A 614 -21.14 8.22 11.04
CA VAL A 614 -20.29 7.32 10.28
C VAL A 614 -20.21 7.82 8.84
N SER A 615 -19.02 7.82 8.26
CA SER A 615 -18.81 8.12 6.84
C SER A 615 -17.91 7.08 6.19
N ASP A 616 -18.28 6.61 5.01
CA ASP A 616 -17.44 5.76 4.16
C ASP A 616 -16.42 6.62 3.40
N GLN A 617 -15.15 6.28 3.54
CA GLN A 617 -14.00 6.93 2.89
C GLN A 617 -13.36 6.03 1.82
N GLY A 618 -14.10 5.03 1.32
CA GLY A 618 -13.65 4.12 0.27
C GLY A 618 -12.51 3.21 0.75
N ALA A 619 -11.35 3.29 0.11
CA ALA A 619 -10.18 2.49 0.48
C ALA A 619 -9.63 2.80 1.88
N ALA A 620 -9.93 4.00 2.43
CA ALA A 620 -9.55 4.37 3.79
C ALA A 620 -10.50 3.80 4.87
N GLY A 621 -11.56 3.09 4.48
CA GLY A 621 -12.54 2.47 5.38
C GLY A 621 -13.54 3.46 5.97
N LEU A 622 -14.09 3.12 7.14
CA LEU A 622 -15.13 3.90 7.83
C LEU A 622 -14.51 4.88 8.82
N ALA A 623 -14.88 6.16 8.71
CA ALA A 623 -14.53 7.19 9.68
C ALA A 623 -15.68 7.47 10.65
N ILE A 624 -15.33 7.67 11.92
CA ILE A 624 -16.28 7.84 13.04
C ILE A 624 -16.06 9.19 13.71
N ASP A 625 -17.09 10.04 13.67
CA ASP A 625 -17.23 11.19 14.57
C ASP A 625 -18.22 10.80 15.67
N PHE A 626 -17.74 10.65 16.90
CA PHE A 626 -18.58 10.22 18.03
C PHE A 626 -19.59 11.28 18.47
N ARG A 627 -19.42 12.54 18.03
CA ARG A 627 -20.30 13.68 18.34
C ARG A 627 -20.55 13.84 19.84
N HIS A 628 -19.46 13.88 20.61
CA HIS A 628 -19.51 14.12 22.05
C HIS A 628 -20.18 15.46 22.35
N ASN A 629 -21.05 15.48 23.37
CA ASN A 629 -21.76 16.69 23.78
C ASN A 629 -20.89 17.67 24.59
N SER A 630 -19.81 17.16 25.21
CA SER A 630 -18.89 17.94 26.02
C SER A 630 -17.82 18.63 25.17
N THR A 631 -17.47 19.85 25.58
CA THR A 631 -16.32 20.61 25.06
C THR A 631 -15.37 20.90 26.22
N PRO A 632 -14.60 19.89 26.67
CA PRO A 632 -13.81 19.98 27.90
C PRO A 632 -12.64 20.98 27.75
N LEU A 633 -12.20 21.56 28.87
CA LEU A 633 -10.96 22.34 28.88
C LEU A 633 -9.75 21.39 28.69
N VAL A 634 -8.86 21.72 27.76
CA VAL A 634 -7.60 21.00 27.53
C VAL A 634 -6.43 21.82 28.05
N SER A 635 -5.61 21.25 28.93
CA SER A 635 -4.36 21.87 29.38
C SER A 635 -3.19 21.29 28.62
N ILE A 636 -2.59 22.10 27.74
CA ILE A 636 -1.39 21.74 26.98
C ILE A 636 -0.18 21.96 27.89
N LEU A 637 0.48 20.87 28.27
CA LEU A 637 1.66 20.86 29.10
C LEU A 637 2.90 20.89 28.20
N MET A 638 3.77 21.87 28.39
CA MET A 638 5.04 21.99 27.68
C MET A 638 6.18 22.13 28.67
N VAL A 639 7.33 21.56 28.32
CA VAL A 639 8.58 21.71 29.06
C VAL A 639 9.57 22.43 28.18
N HIS A 640 10.22 23.46 28.72
CA HIS A 640 11.30 24.15 28.03
C HIS A 640 12.63 23.40 28.25
N GLU A 641 13.22 22.89 27.18
CA GLU A 641 14.47 22.11 27.21
C GLU A 641 15.71 22.97 26.90
N GLY A 642 15.50 24.25 26.55
CA GLY A 642 16.56 25.24 26.35
C GLY A 642 16.67 25.80 24.93
N ASP A 643 15.94 25.23 23.96
CA ASP A 643 15.88 25.78 22.60
C ASP A 643 14.75 26.81 22.49
N ARG A 644 15.10 28.08 22.70
CA ARG A 644 14.16 29.19 22.59
C ARG A 644 13.55 29.30 21.19
N SER A 645 14.30 28.99 20.14
CA SER A 645 13.83 29.12 18.76
C SER A 645 12.78 28.05 18.46
N ALA A 646 13.00 26.81 18.90
CA ALA A 646 12.02 25.74 18.81
C ALA A 646 10.73 26.09 19.57
N LEU A 647 10.86 26.57 20.82
CA LEU A 647 9.71 26.99 21.64
C LEU A 647 8.89 28.10 20.95
N GLU A 648 9.53 29.14 20.44
CA GLU A 648 8.84 30.24 19.76
C GLU A 648 8.12 29.75 18.49
N ARG A 649 8.73 28.84 17.71
CA ARG A 649 8.08 28.20 16.54
C ARG A 649 6.85 27.37 16.96
N SER A 650 7.00 26.55 18.00
CA SER A 650 5.93 25.69 18.51
C SER A 650 4.74 26.50 19.02
N LEU A 651 4.98 27.49 19.88
CA LEU A 651 3.95 28.39 20.39
C LEU A 651 3.27 29.15 19.26
N THR A 652 4.03 29.74 18.34
CA THR A 652 3.47 30.45 17.19
C THR A 652 2.56 29.56 16.37
N SER A 653 3.00 28.33 16.07
CA SER A 653 2.19 27.35 15.34
C SER A 653 0.90 26.99 16.08
N LEU A 654 1.00 26.73 17.39
CA LEU A 654 -0.13 26.40 18.24
C LEU A 654 -1.19 27.52 18.24
N PHE A 655 -0.80 28.78 18.44
CA PHE A 655 -1.73 29.91 18.44
C PHE A 655 -2.33 30.22 17.06
N GLN A 656 -1.57 30.06 15.99
CA GLN A 656 -2.04 30.38 14.63
C GLN A 656 -2.96 29.30 14.04
N ARG A 657 -2.68 28.03 14.35
CA ARG A 657 -3.31 26.89 13.65
C ARG A 657 -4.37 26.18 14.47
N THR A 658 -4.29 26.17 15.80
CA THR A 658 -5.29 25.49 16.64
C THR A 658 -6.65 26.17 16.52
N ARG A 659 -7.69 25.40 16.21
CA ARG A 659 -9.08 25.89 16.11
C ARG A 659 -9.90 25.64 17.36
N TYR A 660 -9.52 24.65 18.17
CA TYR A 660 -10.21 24.37 19.42
C TYR A 660 -10.19 25.58 20.35
N PRO A 661 -11.34 26.07 20.84
CA PRO A 661 -11.38 27.33 21.58
C PRO A 661 -11.02 27.18 23.06
N ARG A 662 -11.19 25.99 23.66
CA ARG A 662 -11.10 25.77 25.11
C ARG A 662 -9.81 25.06 25.52
N TYR A 663 -8.68 25.75 25.34
CA TYR A 663 -7.39 25.28 25.84
C TYR A 663 -6.64 26.34 26.63
N GLU A 664 -5.78 25.89 27.53
CA GLU A 664 -4.72 26.66 28.18
C GLU A 664 -3.36 26.00 27.94
N ILE A 665 -2.27 26.74 28.12
CA ILE A 665 -0.90 26.23 28.00
C ILE A 665 -0.20 26.43 29.34
N VAL A 666 0.39 25.36 29.88
CA VAL A 666 1.23 25.37 31.07
C VAL A 666 2.65 25.04 30.64
N LEU A 667 3.51 26.06 30.62
CA LEU A 667 4.92 25.91 30.27
C LEU A 667 5.74 25.85 31.56
N ILE A 668 6.44 24.73 31.77
CA ILE A 668 7.43 24.60 32.84
C ILE A 668 8.84 24.82 32.30
N CYS A 669 9.63 25.59 33.04
CA CYS A 669 11.05 25.81 32.77
C CYS A 669 11.84 25.79 34.09
N THR A 670 13.16 25.76 34.01
CA THR A 670 13.99 25.90 35.23
C THR A 670 13.81 27.29 35.86
N GLN A 671 14.16 27.40 37.14
CA GLN A 671 14.05 28.67 37.87
C GLN A 671 14.93 29.78 37.24
N GLU A 672 16.08 29.42 36.67
CA GLU A 672 16.98 30.32 35.95
C GLU A 672 16.36 30.84 34.64
N GLN A 673 15.66 29.97 33.91
CA GLN A 673 15.01 30.30 32.63
C GLN A 673 13.74 31.14 32.82
N HIS A 674 13.05 31.01 33.96
CA HIS A 674 11.78 31.66 34.22
C HIS A 674 11.83 33.19 34.03
N GLY A 675 12.87 33.83 34.54
CA GLY A 675 13.07 35.27 34.39
C GLY A 675 13.22 35.68 32.91
N LEU A 676 14.06 34.96 32.17
CA LEU A 676 14.37 35.24 30.76
C LEU A 676 13.16 35.05 29.84
N LEU A 677 12.34 34.04 30.11
CA LEU A 677 11.17 33.71 29.29
C LEU A 677 9.97 34.62 29.61
N SER A 678 9.85 35.12 30.84
CA SER A 678 8.70 35.92 31.26
C SER A 678 8.48 37.17 30.38
N ASP A 679 9.56 37.81 29.92
CA ASP A 679 9.50 38.98 29.04
C ASP A 679 9.28 38.58 27.57
N ALA A 680 9.94 37.51 27.12
CA ALA A 680 9.84 37.02 25.75
C ALA A 680 8.44 36.51 25.40
N LEU A 681 7.74 35.92 26.36
CA LEU A 681 6.46 35.26 26.16
C LEU A 681 5.25 36.17 26.43
N ARG A 682 5.47 37.46 26.71
CA ARG A 682 4.38 38.45 26.92
C ARG A 682 3.44 38.55 25.72
N SER A 683 3.93 38.34 24.51
CA SER A 683 3.12 38.33 23.28
C SER A 683 2.08 37.20 23.25
N PHE A 684 2.27 36.14 24.04
CA PHE A 684 1.38 34.99 24.16
C PHE A 684 0.50 35.04 25.43
N ALA A 685 0.46 36.21 26.10
CA ALA A 685 -0.29 36.40 27.34
C ALA A 685 -1.80 36.18 27.15
N GLY A 686 -2.44 35.50 28.12
CA GLY A 686 -3.88 35.26 28.17
C GLY A 686 -4.30 33.79 28.13
N ARG A 687 -3.51 32.93 27.50
CA ARG A 687 -3.70 31.45 27.54
C ARG A 687 -2.47 30.68 28.01
N LEU A 688 -1.30 31.32 27.99
CA LEU A 688 -0.05 30.74 28.45
C LEU A 688 0.23 31.11 29.91
N ARG A 689 0.55 30.11 30.73
CA ARG A 689 1.05 30.28 32.10
C ARG A 689 2.43 29.65 32.20
N LEU A 690 3.40 30.48 32.56
CA LEU A 690 4.77 30.06 32.86
C LEU A 690 4.88 29.63 34.33
N VAL A 691 5.54 28.51 34.60
CA VAL A 691 5.75 27.94 35.93
C VAL A 691 7.23 27.57 36.08
N ALA A 692 7.82 27.91 37.22
CA ALA A 692 9.19 27.51 37.55
C ALA A 692 9.20 26.09 38.15
N ALA A 693 10.09 25.24 37.65
CA ALA A 693 10.25 23.87 38.10
C ALA A 693 10.79 23.76 39.54
N GLU A 694 10.27 22.80 40.28
CA GLU A 694 10.80 22.30 41.55
C GLU A 694 11.76 21.11 41.29
N VAL A 695 12.71 20.90 42.20
CA VAL A 695 13.74 19.85 42.03
C VAL A 695 13.19 18.47 42.44
N GLY A 696 13.50 17.44 41.64
CA GLY A 696 13.37 16.03 42.05
C GLY A 696 12.17 15.28 41.48
N GLU A 697 11.32 15.90 40.68
CA GLU A 697 10.15 15.27 40.05
C GLU A 697 10.12 15.51 38.54
N ASN A 698 9.47 14.61 37.79
CA ASN A 698 9.19 14.79 36.37
C ASN A 698 8.47 16.13 36.10
N LEU A 699 8.98 16.90 35.13
CA LEU A 699 8.50 18.25 34.84
C LEU A 699 7.05 18.28 34.33
N PHE A 700 6.61 17.26 33.60
CA PHE A 700 5.21 17.18 33.16
C PHE A 700 4.26 16.89 34.32
N ASN A 701 4.66 16.11 35.33
CA ASN A 701 3.84 15.90 36.54
C ASN A 701 3.66 17.21 37.31
N GLN A 702 4.72 18.01 37.41
CA GLN A 702 4.62 19.34 38.01
C GLN A 702 3.69 20.25 37.20
N ALA A 703 3.78 20.22 35.86
CA ALA A 703 2.91 21.01 35.00
C ALA A 703 1.44 20.60 35.16
N ALA A 704 1.19 19.29 35.28
CA ALA A 704 -0.14 18.73 35.51
C ALA A 704 -0.78 19.22 36.82
N ARG A 705 -0.01 19.43 37.90
CA ARG A 705 -0.55 19.99 39.16
C ARG A 705 -1.11 21.41 39.01
N HIS A 706 -0.57 22.17 38.07
CA HIS A 706 -1.05 23.52 37.82
C HIS A 706 -2.24 23.53 36.85
N ALA A 707 -2.37 22.53 36.00
CA ALA A 707 -3.40 22.40 34.97
C ALA A 707 -4.83 22.46 35.54
N ARG A 708 -5.74 23.02 34.75
CA ARG A 708 -7.18 23.16 35.07
C ARG A 708 -8.07 22.33 34.14
N GLY A 709 -7.50 21.78 33.08
CA GLY A 709 -8.20 21.01 32.06
C GLY A 709 -8.65 19.65 32.57
N GLU A 710 -9.78 19.20 32.05
CA GLU A 710 -10.25 17.81 32.23
C GLU A 710 -9.37 16.82 31.46
N TYR A 711 -8.69 17.32 30.42
CA TYR A 711 -7.70 16.61 29.63
C TYR A 711 -6.36 17.31 29.70
N LEU A 712 -5.31 16.52 29.86
CA LEU A 712 -3.91 16.94 29.81
C LEU A 712 -3.35 16.53 28.45
N LEU A 713 -2.64 17.44 27.80
CA LEU A 713 -1.98 17.19 26.52
C LEU A 713 -0.49 17.51 26.67
N LEU A 714 0.35 16.48 26.68
CA LEU A 714 1.80 16.64 26.68
C LEU A 714 2.24 17.02 25.27
N LEU A 715 2.98 18.11 25.14
CA LEU A 715 3.48 18.60 23.85
C LEU A 715 4.94 19.00 23.97
N SER A 716 5.79 18.41 23.11
CA SER A 716 7.19 18.81 23.00
C SER A 716 7.32 20.22 22.42
N GLU A 717 8.29 21.00 22.89
CA GLU A 717 8.63 22.31 22.29
C GLU A 717 9.18 22.19 20.85
N ARG A 718 9.50 20.98 20.40
CA ARG A 718 9.94 20.67 19.03
C ARG A 718 8.79 20.41 18.07
N CYS A 719 7.55 20.33 18.56
CA CYS A 719 6.38 20.04 17.74
C CYS A 719 5.72 21.32 17.18
N GLN A 720 5.25 21.24 15.93
CA GLN A 720 4.48 22.29 15.27
C GLN A 720 3.18 21.71 14.71
N VAL A 721 2.06 22.39 14.91
CA VAL A 721 0.73 21.94 14.45
C VAL A 721 0.66 21.94 12.92
N ILE A 722 0.20 20.83 12.33
CA ILE A 722 -0.11 20.75 10.88
C ILE A 722 -1.62 20.90 10.69
N SER A 723 -2.40 20.00 11.28
CA SER A 723 -3.86 19.97 11.11
C SER A 723 -4.57 20.94 12.07
N PRO A 724 -5.42 21.87 11.59
CA PRO A 724 -6.08 22.86 12.45
C PRO A 724 -7.00 22.29 13.54
N ALA A 725 -7.65 21.16 13.26
CA ALA A 725 -8.62 20.49 14.15
C ALA A 725 -8.00 19.31 14.94
N TRP A 726 -6.70 19.40 15.26
CA TRP A 726 -5.95 18.31 15.88
C TRP A 726 -6.41 17.97 17.31
N ILE A 727 -6.75 18.98 18.14
CA ILE A 727 -7.26 18.75 19.50
C ILE A 727 -8.64 18.09 19.43
N GLU A 728 -9.50 18.54 18.51
CA GLU A 728 -10.81 17.94 18.26
C GLU A 728 -10.68 16.48 17.83
N ALA A 729 -9.73 16.17 16.95
CA ALA A 729 -9.44 14.80 16.53
C ALA A 729 -8.98 13.90 17.69
N MET A 730 -8.14 14.42 18.59
CA MET A 730 -7.73 13.68 19.80
C MET A 730 -8.88 13.53 20.79
N LEU A 731 -9.68 14.58 21.02
CA LEU A 731 -10.85 14.56 21.90
C LEU A 731 -11.97 13.67 21.39
N ASN A 732 -12.11 13.48 20.07
CA ASN A 732 -13.05 12.52 19.49
C ASN A 732 -12.78 11.10 20.01
N GLN A 733 -11.50 10.76 20.23
CA GLN A 733 -11.10 9.48 20.81
C GLN A 733 -11.04 9.51 22.34
N ALA A 734 -10.44 10.54 22.95
CA ALA A 734 -10.18 10.59 24.39
C ALA A 734 -11.45 10.74 25.27
N GLN A 735 -12.57 11.14 24.68
CA GLN A 735 -13.87 11.21 25.37
C GLN A 735 -14.60 9.87 25.43
N ARG A 736 -14.14 8.84 24.70
CA ARG A 736 -14.63 7.47 24.85
C ARG A 736 -14.30 6.95 26.25
N PRO A 737 -15.26 6.38 27.01
CA PRO A 737 -15.01 5.90 28.37
C PRO A 737 -13.93 4.82 28.45
N GLU A 738 -13.80 3.98 27.43
CA GLU A 738 -12.82 2.91 27.36
C GLU A 738 -11.40 3.38 27.00
N VAL A 739 -11.20 4.63 26.58
CA VAL A 739 -9.89 5.16 26.15
C VAL A 739 -9.25 5.99 27.26
N GLY A 740 -8.04 5.60 27.64
CA GLY A 740 -7.25 6.31 28.65
C GLY A 740 -6.27 7.30 28.05
N VAL A 741 -5.59 6.93 26.95
CA VAL A 741 -4.52 7.71 26.32
C VAL A 741 -4.73 7.78 24.80
N VAL A 742 -4.44 8.94 24.22
CA VAL A 742 -4.49 9.18 22.77
C VAL A 742 -3.18 9.79 22.27
N GLY A 743 -2.54 9.17 21.28
CA GLY A 743 -1.36 9.72 20.60
C GLY A 743 -1.66 10.34 19.24
N ALA A 744 -0.84 11.31 18.83
CA ALA A 744 -0.95 11.98 17.53
C ALA A 744 0.01 11.40 16.47
N ARG A 745 -0.25 11.68 15.19
CA ARG A 745 0.69 11.43 14.07
C ARG A 745 1.78 12.48 14.08
N LEU A 746 3.04 12.05 14.17
CA LEU A 746 4.20 12.93 14.06
C LEU A 746 4.90 12.71 12.72
N VAL A 747 5.17 13.79 12.01
CA VAL A 747 5.83 13.80 10.70
C VAL A 747 7.16 14.55 10.83
N GLY A 748 8.22 14.01 10.22
CA GLY A 748 9.55 14.63 10.18
C GLY A 748 9.61 15.79 9.20
N MET A 749 10.62 16.65 9.33
CA MET A 749 10.81 17.84 8.46
C MET A 749 10.96 17.52 6.97
N ASP A 750 11.31 16.27 6.64
CA ASP A 750 11.42 15.72 5.29
C ASP A 750 10.09 15.12 4.77
N GLY A 751 9.01 15.18 5.56
CA GLY A 751 7.71 14.60 5.23
C GLY A 751 7.57 13.12 5.60
N SER A 752 8.62 12.48 6.13
CA SER A 752 8.56 11.08 6.54
C SER A 752 7.71 10.87 7.81
N LEU A 753 7.14 9.69 7.98
CA LEU A 753 6.41 9.36 9.19
C LEU A 753 7.41 9.18 10.35
N ALA A 754 7.42 10.10 11.31
CA ALA A 754 8.34 10.06 12.45
C ALA A 754 7.79 9.20 13.59
N HIS A 755 6.47 9.25 13.83
CA HIS A 755 5.82 8.43 14.85
C HIS A 755 4.37 8.12 14.53
N ALA A 756 4.02 6.84 14.70
CA ALA A 756 2.66 6.34 14.66
C ALA A 756 2.47 5.24 15.71
N GLY A 757 2.66 5.56 17.00
CA GLY A 757 2.62 4.55 18.06
C GLY A 757 3.86 3.66 18.14
N TYR A 758 3.99 2.95 19.26
CA TYR A 758 5.07 2.01 19.55
C TYR A 758 4.55 0.59 19.64
N ASP A 759 5.36 -0.35 19.16
CA ASP A 759 5.23 -1.77 19.43
C ASP A 759 6.22 -2.20 20.53
N LEU A 760 5.79 -3.16 21.36
CA LEU A 760 6.61 -3.79 22.39
C LEU A 760 6.90 -5.22 21.97
N LEU A 761 8.16 -5.51 21.67
CA LEU A 761 8.57 -6.77 21.06
C LEU A 761 9.09 -7.74 22.10
N ALA A 762 9.17 -9.03 21.78
CA ALA A 762 9.80 -10.01 22.64
C ALA A 762 11.24 -9.61 23.00
N GLY A 763 11.53 -9.62 24.31
CA GLY A 763 12.77 -9.09 24.88
C GLY A 763 12.69 -7.59 25.23
N PRO A 764 13.79 -6.95 25.67
CA PRO A 764 13.77 -5.55 26.10
C PRO A 764 13.83 -4.59 24.90
N ARG A 765 12.78 -4.60 24.05
CA ARG A 765 12.77 -3.86 22.78
C ARG A 765 11.47 -3.09 22.59
N VAL A 766 11.59 -1.77 22.48
CA VAL A 766 10.51 -0.87 22.03
C VAL A 766 10.80 -0.49 20.59
N HIS A 767 9.82 -0.64 19.72
CA HIS A 767 9.96 -0.41 18.28
C HIS A 767 8.96 0.66 17.82
N ALA A 768 9.38 1.49 16.87
CA ALA A 768 8.52 2.45 16.19
C ALA A 768 8.34 1.96 14.74
N PRO A 769 7.25 1.23 14.42
CA PRO A 769 7.17 0.42 13.19
C PRO A 769 7.28 1.22 11.89
N TRP A 770 6.95 2.51 11.95
CA TRP A 770 6.91 3.40 10.79
C TRP A 770 8.01 4.46 10.78
N ALA A 771 8.92 4.46 11.76
CA ALA A 771 9.95 5.48 11.84
C ALA A 771 10.82 5.49 10.57
N SER A 772 11.01 6.68 10.00
CA SER A 772 11.82 6.91 8.80
C SER A 772 11.35 6.17 7.55
N SER A 773 10.11 5.66 7.56
CA SER A 773 9.50 5.11 6.34
C SER A 773 9.12 6.29 5.44
N PRO A 774 9.65 6.39 4.20
CA PRO A 774 9.08 7.29 3.22
C PRO A 774 7.61 6.92 3.06
N GLU A 775 6.73 7.92 2.92
CA GLU A 775 5.36 7.68 2.46
C GLU A 775 5.48 7.15 1.02
N GLU A 776 5.71 5.85 0.84
CA GLU A 776 5.59 5.22 -0.46
C GLU A 776 4.10 5.08 -0.75
N PRO A 777 3.59 5.78 -1.76
CA PRO A 777 2.22 5.64 -2.19
C PRO A 777 2.08 4.28 -2.87
N GLY A 778 1.22 3.43 -2.33
CA GLY A 778 1.17 2.01 -2.70
C GLY A 778 1.97 1.08 -1.78
N SER A 779 2.59 1.61 -0.71
CA SER A 779 3.03 0.77 0.41
C SER A 779 1.84 -0.03 0.93
N ARG A 780 2.05 -1.33 1.16
CA ARG A 780 1.03 -2.30 1.60
C ARG A 780 0.62 -2.12 3.06
N ASP A 781 0.82 -0.93 3.63
CA ASP A 781 0.48 -0.65 5.00
C ASP A 781 -0.97 -0.18 5.10
N HIS A 782 -1.82 -1.10 5.53
CA HIS A 782 -3.24 -0.85 5.75
C HIS A 782 -3.52 0.04 6.97
N TRP A 783 -2.51 0.30 7.81
CA TRP A 783 -2.73 0.75 9.20
C TRP A 783 -2.28 2.18 9.49
N SER A 784 -1.32 2.77 8.75
CA SER A 784 -0.84 4.13 9.03
C SER A 784 -1.86 5.25 8.78
N GLY A 785 -2.91 5.00 7.99
CA GLY A 785 -3.95 5.99 7.68
C GLY A 785 -5.16 5.98 8.62
N VAL A 786 -5.21 5.05 9.59
CA VAL A 786 -6.44 4.73 10.35
C VAL A 786 -6.23 4.80 11.87
N VAL A 787 -7.31 5.11 12.60
CA VAL A 787 -7.33 5.08 14.07
C VAL A 787 -7.15 3.63 14.53
N ARG A 788 -6.26 3.38 15.49
CA ARG A 788 -6.03 2.04 16.04
C ARG A 788 -5.58 2.08 17.49
N GLY A 789 -5.73 0.96 18.17
CA GLY A 789 -5.03 0.69 19.41
C GLY A 789 -3.53 0.48 19.18
N CYS A 790 -2.73 0.80 20.20
CA CYS A 790 -1.30 0.52 20.21
C CYS A 790 -0.82 0.31 21.65
N PRO A 791 0.24 -0.49 21.88
CA PRO A 791 0.81 -0.67 23.22
C PRO A 791 1.21 0.63 23.92
N ALA A 792 1.78 1.58 23.18
CA ALA A 792 2.17 2.89 23.70
C ALA A 792 2.23 3.96 22.60
N VAL A 793 2.25 5.23 23.00
CA VAL A 793 2.45 6.39 22.11
C VAL A 793 3.48 7.34 22.69
N SER A 794 4.05 8.21 21.84
CA SER A 794 5.11 9.14 22.24
C SER A 794 4.63 10.30 23.11
N GLY A 795 5.40 10.60 24.15
CA GLY A 795 5.23 11.78 24.99
C GLY A 795 5.48 13.11 24.27
N ASN A 796 5.97 13.11 23.02
CA ASN A 796 6.08 14.32 22.22
C ASN A 796 4.71 14.93 21.87
N CYS A 797 3.66 14.12 21.75
CA CYS A 797 2.27 14.57 21.64
C CYS A 797 1.29 13.47 22.09
N LEU A 798 0.86 13.55 23.35
CA LEU A 798 -0.04 12.58 24.00
C LEU A 798 -1.15 13.32 24.75
N MET A 799 -2.38 12.85 24.64
CA MET A 799 -3.53 13.33 25.41
C MET A 799 -4.01 12.25 26.38
N VAL A 800 -4.32 12.65 27.61
CA VAL A 800 -4.80 11.77 28.68
C VAL A 800 -5.83 12.50 29.53
N ARG A 801 -6.85 11.80 30.02
CA ARG A 801 -7.81 12.39 30.98
C ARG A 801 -7.10 12.67 32.30
N ALA A 802 -7.29 13.84 32.90
CA ALA A 802 -6.59 14.22 34.13
C ALA A 802 -6.77 13.20 35.26
N GLY A 803 -8.00 12.68 35.45
CA GLY A 803 -8.27 11.64 36.45
C GLY A 803 -7.58 10.30 36.16
N VAL A 804 -7.40 9.93 34.89
CA VAL A 804 -6.66 8.70 34.51
C VAL A 804 -5.17 8.88 34.76
N PHE A 805 -4.64 10.06 34.43
CA PHE A 805 -3.25 10.41 34.71
C PHE A 805 -2.93 10.34 36.20
N GLU A 806 -3.81 10.90 37.05
CA GLU A 806 -3.69 10.82 38.50
C GLU A 806 -3.83 9.39 39.03
N GLN A 807 -4.80 8.62 38.52
CA GLN A 807 -5.01 7.22 38.90
C GLN A 807 -3.81 6.33 38.58
N CYS A 808 -3.03 6.65 37.55
CA CYS A 808 -1.85 5.91 37.13
C CYS A 808 -0.54 6.49 37.72
N ASP A 809 -0.62 7.35 38.73
CA ASP A 809 0.51 8.03 39.38
C ASP A 809 1.36 8.91 38.41
N GLY A 810 0.77 9.37 37.31
CA GLY A 810 1.44 10.23 36.31
C GLY A 810 2.63 9.57 35.62
N LEU A 811 3.62 10.37 35.21
CA LEU A 811 4.84 9.89 34.57
C LEU A 811 5.88 9.45 35.61
N GLN A 812 6.30 8.18 35.53
CA GLN A 812 7.30 7.60 36.42
C GLN A 812 8.70 7.63 35.78
N GLY A 813 9.64 8.32 36.41
CA GLY A 813 10.98 8.54 35.86
C GLY A 813 11.01 9.56 34.71
N ASN A 814 12.17 9.67 34.04
CA ASN A 814 12.38 10.62 32.94
C ASN A 814 12.62 9.95 31.58
N VAL A 815 12.96 8.66 31.56
CA VAL A 815 13.27 7.91 30.33
C VAL A 815 12.15 6.91 30.10
N ALA A 816 11.55 6.93 28.90
CA ALA A 816 10.43 6.07 28.51
C ALA A 816 9.20 6.14 29.43
N ALA A 817 9.02 7.27 30.13
CA ALA A 817 7.92 7.48 31.06
C ALA A 817 6.55 7.50 30.36
N ASP A 818 6.51 7.94 29.10
CA ASP A 818 5.36 7.87 28.22
C ASP A 818 4.90 6.42 27.96
N VAL A 819 5.86 5.52 27.70
CA VAL A 819 5.59 4.08 27.55
C VAL A 819 5.11 3.47 28.86
N ASP A 820 5.75 3.79 30.00
CA ASP A 820 5.32 3.29 31.31
C ASP A 820 3.89 3.72 31.66
N LEU A 821 3.54 4.98 31.39
CA LEU A 821 2.18 5.49 31.57
C LEU A 821 1.17 4.74 30.70
N CYS A 822 1.47 4.52 29.42
CA CYS A 822 0.59 3.76 28.53
C CYS A 822 0.35 2.32 29.04
N LEU A 823 1.40 1.68 29.56
CA LEU A 823 1.32 0.35 30.16
C LEU A 823 0.51 0.34 31.45
N ALA A 824 0.69 1.33 32.32
CA ALA A 824 -0.12 1.48 33.54
C ALA A 824 -1.60 1.70 33.22
N VAL A 825 -1.91 2.54 32.22
CA VAL A 825 -3.27 2.78 31.73
C VAL A 825 -3.90 1.51 31.17
N THR A 826 -3.13 0.72 30.42
CA THR A 826 -3.57 -0.59 29.90
C THR A 826 -3.82 -1.58 31.04
N ALA A 827 -2.94 -1.63 32.03
CA ALA A 827 -3.12 -2.49 33.21
C ALA A 827 -4.34 -2.10 34.06
N ALA A 828 -4.75 -0.83 34.02
CA ALA A 828 -5.99 -0.34 34.62
C ALA A 828 -7.25 -0.65 33.79
N GLY A 829 -7.11 -1.33 32.65
CA GLY A 829 -8.22 -1.76 31.79
C GLY A 829 -8.68 -0.73 30.76
N SER A 830 -7.90 0.34 30.53
CA SER A 830 -8.18 1.36 29.52
C SER A 830 -7.37 1.14 28.25
N LEU A 831 -7.88 1.60 27.11
CA LEU A 831 -7.21 1.52 25.82
C LEU A 831 -6.24 2.69 25.62
N VAL A 832 -5.15 2.40 24.92
CA VAL A 832 -4.23 3.39 24.36
C VAL A 832 -4.47 3.41 22.85
N VAL A 833 -4.87 4.58 22.33
CA VAL A 833 -5.28 4.76 20.94
C VAL A 833 -4.35 5.74 20.24
N TRP A 834 -4.09 5.52 18.96
CA TRP A 834 -3.39 6.47 18.10
C TRP A 834 -4.34 6.98 17.00
N THR A 835 -4.27 8.28 16.72
CA THR A 835 -5.14 8.93 15.71
C THR A 835 -4.33 9.63 14.61
N PRO A 836 -4.49 9.24 13.32
CA PRO A 836 -3.84 9.91 12.19
C PRO A 836 -4.42 11.28 11.86
N GLN A 837 -5.61 11.60 12.38
CA GLN A 837 -6.30 12.87 12.12
C GLN A 837 -5.68 14.04 12.90
N ALA A 838 -4.94 13.78 13.98
CA ALA A 838 -4.15 14.79 14.68
C ALA A 838 -2.70 14.76 14.17
N GLN A 839 -2.31 15.75 13.37
CA GLN A 839 -1.00 15.78 12.70
C GLN A 839 -0.14 16.93 13.20
N LEU A 840 1.09 16.60 13.59
CA LEU A 840 2.12 17.55 14.00
C LEU A 840 3.44 17.25 13.29
N MET A 841 4.17 18.30 12.97
CA MET A 841 5.56 18.23 12.51
C MET A 841 6.48 18.18 13.73
N ILE A 842 7.55 17.40 13.70
CA ILE A 842 8.56 17.36 14.75
C ILE A 842 9.95 17.71 14.22
N ASP A 843 10.63 18.62 14.92
CA ASP A 843 12.02 18.99 14.68
C ASP A 843 12.95 18.01 15.42
N GLY A 844 13.63 17.15 14.66
CA GLY A 844 14.49 16.07 15.16
C GLY A 844 13.82 14.69 15.24
N GLU A 845 14.59 13.69 15.66
CA GLU A 845 14.13 12.29 15.66
C GLU A 845 13.23 11.95 16.86
N VAL A 846 12.31 11.00 16.64
CA VAL A 846 11.54 10.33 17.69
C VAL A 846 12.18 8.98 17.96
N SER A 847 13.10 8.92 18.92
CA SER A 847 13.76 7.68 19.28
C SER A 847 12.86 6.80 20.16
N PRO A 848 12.79 5.49 19.93
CA PRO A 848 12.17 4.55 20.86
C PRO A 848 12.97 4.47 22.18
N ALA A 849 12.37 3.86 23.19
CA ALA A 849 13.02 3.69 24.49
C ALA A 849 14.39 2.97 24.36
N PRO A 850 15.46 3.50 24.97
CA PRO A 850 16.75 2.82 25.02
C PRO A 850 16.66 1.44 25.65
N GLU A 851 17.56 0.52 25.29
CA GLU A 851 17.52 -0.88 25.75
C GLU A 851 17.48 -1.01 27.29
N GLU A 852 18.24 -0.20 28.03
CA GLU A 852 18.22 -0.21 29.50
C GLU A 852 16.87 0.21 30.08
N ALA A 853 16.19 1.18 29.47
CA ALA A 853 14.84 1.57 29.87
C ALA A 853 13.84 0.46 29.49
N ALA A 854 13.99 -0.15 28.32
CA ALA A 854 13.17 -1.28 27.91
C ALA A 854 13.35 -2.51 28.81
N LYS A 855 14.56 -2.76 29.36
CA LYS A 855 14.79 -3.80 30.40
C LYS A 855 14.00 -3.51 31.67
N ALA A 856 14.01 -2.26 32.13
CA ALA A 856 13.25 -1.85 33.30
C ALA A 856 11.73 -2.00 33.07
N LEU A 857 11.25 -1.60 31.89
CA LEU A 857 9.85 -1.79 31.49
C LEU A 857 9.47 -3.26 31.41
N LEU A 858 10.30 -4.11 30.78
CA LEU A 858 10.09 -5.56 30.71
C LEU A 858 10.02 -6.20 32.11
N ALA A 859 10.90 -5.80 33.03
CA ALA A 859 10.90 -6.31 34.39
C ALA A 859 9.64 -5.93 35.16
N LYS A 860 9.09 -4.73 34.91
CA LYS A 860 7.86 -4.24 35.53
C LYS A 860 6.60 -4.80 34.88
N TRP A 861 6.61 -4.96 33.56
CA TRP A 861 5.46 -5.32 32.71
C TRP A 861 5.77 -6.51 31.78
N PRO A 862 6.06 -7.71 32.31
CA PRO A 862 6.52 -8.83 31.49
C PRO A 862 5.50 -9.27 30.42
N GLY A 863 4.21 -9.19 30.72
CA GLY A 863 3.14 -9.56 29.79
C GLY A 863 3.00 -8.65 28.57
N ALA A 864 3.57 -7.43 28.60
CA ALA A 864 3.47 -6.47 27.51
C ALA A 864 4.50 -6.71 26.39
N PHE A 865 5.59 -7.42 26.68
CA PHE A 865 6.69 -7.71 25.75
C PHE A 865 6.63 -9.16 25.24
N ALA A 866 5.45 -9.60 24.82
CA ALA A 866 5.22 -10.95 24.32
C ALA A 866 5.14 -11.03 22.78
N ARG A 867 5.17 -9.89 22.09
CA ARG A 867 4.90 -9.83 20.64
C ARG A 867 6.16 -10.13 19.83
N ASP A 868 6.10 -11.17 19.01
CA ASP A 868 7.14 -11.45 18.01
C ASP A 868 6.79 -10.72 16.70
N VAL A 869 7.26 -9.48 16.51
CA VAL A 869 7.10 -8.76 15.22
C VAL A 869 8.40 -8.81 14.42
N ALA A 870 8.25 -9.03 13.11
CA ALA A 870 9.32 -8.91 12.14
C ALA A 870 9.67 -7.44 11.89
N ILE A 871 10.94 -7.07 12.08
CA ILE A 871 11.46 -5.74 11.75
C ILE A 871 11.97 -5.79 10.30
N ASP A 872 11.68 -4.76 9.50
CA ASP A 872 12.15 -4.56 8.11
C ASP A 872 11.47 -5.41 7.01
N GLY A 873 10.17 -5.72 7.12
CA GLY A 873 9.41 -6.39 6.05
C GLY A 873 9.90 -7.79 5.68
N ARG A 874 10.93 -8.28 6.37
CA ARG A 874 11.40 -9.65 6.37
C ARG A 874 11.05 -10.20 7.73
N ARG A 875 10.08 -11.12 7.82
CA ARG A 875 10.18 -12.17 8.84
C ARG A 875 11.57 -12.75 8.62
N ALA A 876 12.51 -12.43 9.50
CA ALA A 876 13.85 -12.98 9.48
C ALA A 876 13.72 -14.46 9.79
N SER A 877 13.27 -15.26 8.82
CA SER A 877 13.22 -16.72 8.85
C SER A 877 13.01 -17.28 10.26
N ALA A 878 12.03 -16.74 11.00
CA ALA A 878 11.53 -17.41 12.18
C ALA A 878 10.78 -18.59 11.58
N GLN A 879 11.55 -19.64 11.24
CA GLN A 879 11.05 -20.96 10.92
C GLN A 879 9.84 -21.14 11.80
N ALA A 880 8.66 -21.39 11.22
CA ALA A 880 7.41 -21.65 11.93
C ALA A 880 7.73 -22.24 13.31
N SER A 881 7.78 -21.39 14.34
CA SER A 881 8.48 -21.71 15.59
C SER A 881 7.75 -22.86 16.30
N TRP A 882 6.44 -22.92 16.05
CA TRP A 882 5.54 -24.01 16.38
C TRP A 882 5.93 -25.37 15.74
N LEU A 883 6.70 -25.39 14.64
CA LEU A 883 7.25 -26.62 14.04
C LEU A 883 8.54 -27.10 14.73
N ALA A 884 9.24 -26.25 15.49
CA ALA A 884 10.51 -26.62 16.11
C ALA A 884 10.43 -27.88 17.01
N PRO A 885 9.37 -28.10 17.81
CA PRO A 885 9.20 -29.35 18.57
C PRO A 885 9.04 -30.61 17.72
N PHE A 886 8.76 -30.44 16.42
CA PHE A 886 8.49 -31.51 15.46
C PHE A 886 9.56 -31.61 14.38
N LYS A 887 10.68 -30.87 14.46
CA LYS A 887 11.85 -31.07 13.59
C LYS A 887 12.75 -32.11 14.19
#